data_AF-A0A7G8V765-F1
#
_entry.id   AF-A0A7G8V765-F1
#
_cell.length_a   1.000
_cell.length_b   1.000
_cell.length_c   1.000
_cell.angle_alpha   90.00
_cell.angle_beta   90.00
_cell.angle_gamma   90.00
#
_symmetry.space_group_name_H-M   'P 1'
#
loop_
_entity.id
_entity.type
_entity.pdbx_description
1 polymer ?
#
loop_
_entity_poly.entity_id
_entity_poly.type
_entity_poly.pdbx_seq_one_letter_code
_entity_poly.pdbx_strand_id
1 'polypeptide(L)'
;MMSRRNKKPVQTGTKTAESTQQPIIVQQLTVRPYNRQSQDLTNWRNATRAAESQIPRRVTLYDLYHDVSTTDAQIIAVWGKRVDAVTSADWVFTDKDGNPVDEINQIIDCIGFDELLTVIMKSKSWGNSMAEPTFFVNDNGQNEFSLYEIPEKHMRPELGVIAFEQISNEGINIREGIYAKTIMEFGKPKDLGLLLSAAMYAILKRGTTSDWAEFIEIFGRGIIDATWDGFDENQRAELAKTFEEMGGGGVIIRPDGTNVEIHQNTGNASGDLQDSFVTKMDGYINKVLLGTTETTESSKTSGYAQAKVHQQSDNKKHETDLNFVRRNLNSRFIKVLKAAGFDTKGGTFVLKSKTGLSLKDEFDLHYKMANDLKIPYDDDFFYEKYGMPRPKNYEALKKAIDNSKNGVLAADISNQNADTPTSSDRNNDKPGKLRTQQPGNSKEELSINPGFWKSVLRLFRPAPAVMTGAITCPCGETHIQLASFKSKDFDASAFAKAVDKAQGKSYLYAELFYHNAETLLQGFESGWEQVADQMVRLTSIGFDYGITNPKMHTAWELNLLRFSAGKAAYQSAEVNEIYRNSKSFDDFYRTLKKKFSTYENGVLISPDKEHLQTEWNTANAVGESAATYFRLLEQTETFKYWRYLTIGDQRVRPEHRLLHGLVFAWNDPIWDEIFPPNGWGCRCYIVPVLENEVTDKELEESQLMAKSFFESEEWAKSKKSGFGINRANTKEVFNDSQQYSSTPEKVLKNVGQMYYDDWGMKPIKERQAAATGVFEPAENRDIIQDFYRQHKVSTRKMLLEDYMGREITFEKNRLYGHTAENDKYGERYKYLPGLDQTLKKPDEVWVNDDGSQFDSYVYLKYYKNAIIKVIAELAEDGNLQIKTWYNVSLNEISSSNKMLNDLYRHRRGLPVKN
;
A
#
# COMPACT_ATOMS: atom_id res chain seq x y z
N MET A 1 -16.57 83.11 21.19
CA MET A 1 -15.35 82.44 21.71
C MET A 1 -14.37 82.21 20.57
N MET A 2 -13.07 82.34 20.85
CA MET A 2 -11.92 82.09 19.96
C MET A 2 -11.73 80.58 19.68
N SER A 3 -10.87 80.11 18.79
CA SER A 3 -10.33 80.59 17.49
C SER A 3 -9.38 79.53 16.93
N ARG A 4 -9.57 79.16 15.64
CA ARG A 4 -8.57 78.69 14.65
C ARG A 4 -7.59 77.53 14.98
N ARG A 5 -7.57 76.61 13.99
CA ARG A 5 -6.44 75.75 13.54
C ARG A 5 -5.04 76.21 13.98
N ASN A 6 -4.18 75.26 14.34
CA ASN A 6 -2.73 75.43 14.29
C ASN A 6 -2.02 74.19 13.70
N LYS A 7 -1.28 74.39 12.61
CA LYS A 7 -0.12 73.54 12.28
C LYS A 7 0.99 73.84 13.28
N LYS A 8 1.87 72.88 13.58
CA LYS A 8 3.18 73.16 14.21
C LYS A 8 4.33 72.61 13.37
N PRO A 9 5.55 73.16 13.51
CA PRO A 9 6.60 73.05 12.50
C PRO A 9 7.77 72.14 12.92
N VAL A 10 8.68 71.92 11.97
CA VAL A 10 9.98 71.27 12.13
C VAL A 10 10.99 72.24 12.76
N GLN A 11 11.83 71.79 13.71
CA GLN A 11 13.30 72.01 13.67
C GLN A 11 14.10 71.31 14.78
N THR A 12 15.04 70.47 14.35
CA THR A 12 16.44 70.27 14.82
C THR A 12 16.82 70.41 16.31
N GLY A 13 17.38 69.33 16.86
CA GLY A 13 18.27 69.30 18.02
C GLY A 13 19.42 68.31 17.80
N THR A 14 20.64 68.68 18.19
CA THR A 14 21.90 68.03 17.76
C THR A 14 22.31 66.82 18.60
N LYS A 15 23.13 65.92 18.02
CA LYS A 15 23.71 64.74 18.69
C LYS A 15 24.66 65.12 19.85
N THR A 16 24.64 64.31 20.90
CA THR A 16 25.84 63.89 21.63
C THR A 16 25.71 62.40 21.98
N ALA A 17 26.83 61.69 22.06
CA ALA A 17 26.84 60.24 22.14
C ALA A 17 26.77 59.72 23.58
N GLU A 18 25.82 58.82 23.84
CA GLU A 18 25.85 57.93 25.01
C GLU A 18 25.95 56.48 24.52
N SER A 19 26.72 55.68 25.24
CA SER A 19 26.99 54.28 24.94
C SER A 19 25.80 53.40 25.30
N THR A 20 24.82 53.30 24.41
CA THR A 20 23.77 52.25 24.48
C THR A 20 24.28 50.95 23.89
N GLN A 21 24.38 49.91 24.72
CA GLN A 21 24.49 48.52 24.26
C GLN A 21 23.36 48.24 23.25
N GLN A 22 23.72 47.74 22.07
CA GLN A 22 22.77 47.48 21.00
C GLN A 22 21.79 46.36 21.44
N PRO A 23 20.49 46.48 21.15
CA PRO A 23 19.52 45.50 21.61
C PRO A 23 19.75 44.15 20.94
N ILE A 24 19.92 43.11 21.76
CA ILE A 24 19.93 41.71 21.34
C ILE A 24 18.60 41.40 20.62
N ILE A 25 18.66 40.62 19.54
CA ILE A 25 17.52 40.28 18.64
C ILE A 25 16.29 39.75 19.41
N VAL A 26 16.49 39.21 20.61
CA VAL A 26 15.49 38.72 21.56
C VAL A 26 14.31 39.69 21.82
N GLN A 27 14.50 41.02 21.78
CA GLN A 27 13.45 41.95 22.22
C GLN A 27 12.24 42.11 21.26
N GLN A 28 12.29 41.57 20.03
CA GLN A 28 11.19 41.70 19.04
C GLN A 28 10.67 40.37 18.47
N LEU A 29 11.26 39.22 18.83
CA LEU A 29 10.79 37.91 18.37
C LEU A 29 9.67 37.38 19.27
N THR A 30 8.46 37.19 18.72
CA THR A 30 7.37 36.55 19.45
C THR A 30 7.52 35.03 19.39
N VAL A 31 8.32 34.47 20.31
CA VAL A 31 8.51 33.02 20.44
C VAL A 31 7.26 32.39 21.08
N ARG A 32 6.61 31.47 20.36
CA ARG A 32 5.49 30.65 20.85
C ARG A 32 5.96 29.24 21.20
N PRO A 33 5.37 28.56 22.20
CA PRO A 33 5.74 27.19 22.57
C PRO A 33 5.52 26.20 21.41
N TYR A 34 6.22 25.07 21.47
CA TYR A 34 6.04 23.96 20.51
C TYR A 34 4.65 23.34 20.66
N ASN A 35 3.99 23.08 19.52
CA ASN A 35 2.64 22.54 19.52
C ASN A 35 2.68 21.00 19.52
N ARG A 36 2.55 20.38 20.70
CA ARG A 36 2.53 18.92 20.85
C ARG A 36 1.13 18.37 20.54
N GLN A 37 0.91 18.05 19.26
CA GLN A 37 -0.28 17.36 18.76
C GLN A 37 0.12 15.99 18.21
N SER A 38 -0.84 15.06 18.16
CA SER A 38 -0.63 13.78 17.48
C SER A 38 -0.26 14.02 16.02
N GLN A 39 0.82 13.39 15.55
CA GLN A 39 1.33 13.54 14.20
C GLN A 39 0.95 12.31 13.38
N ASP A 40 0.30 12.53 12.24
CA ASP A 40 -0.08 11.49 11.29
C ASP A 40 0.51 11.78 9.90
N LEU A 41 0.28 10.87 8.95
CA LEU A 41 0.75 11.06 7.57
C LEU A 41 0.08 12.25 6.86
N THR A 42 -1.10 12.67 7.29
CA THR A 42 -1.78 13.87 6.77
C THR A 42 -1.03 15.14 7.19
N ASN A 43 -0.68 15.25 8.47
CA ASN A 43 0.12 16.34 9.02
C ASN A 43 1.51 16.41 8.39
N TRP A 44 2.18 15.26 8.21
CA TRP A 44 3.46 15.19 7.49
C TRP A 44 3.31 15.69 6.05
N ARG A 45 2.34 15.20 5.26
CA ARG A 45 2.09 15.66 3.87
C ARG A 45 1.78 17.16 3.81
N ASN A 46 1.00 17.67 4.76
CA ASN A 46 0.63 19.09 4.82
C ASN A 46 1.82 19.98 5.20
N ALA A 47 2.69 19.52 6.11
CA ALA A 47 3.94 20.19 6.45
C ALA A 47 4.91 20.24 5.26
N THR A 48 5.04 19.15 4.49
CA THR A 48 5.83 19.11 3.25
C THR A 48 5.30 20.14 2.24
N ARG A 49 3.99 20.10 1.93
CA ARG A 49 3.35 21.04 1.00
C ARG A 49 3.52 22.52 1.42
N ALA A 50 3.43 22.82 2.71
CA ALA A 50 3.66 24.17 3.23
C ALA A 50 5.13 24.61 3.10
N ALA A 51 6.08 23.70 3.27
CA ALA A 51 7.51 23.96 3.12
C ALA A 51 7.98 24.06 1.65
N GLU A 52 7.30 23.38 0.72
CA GLU A 52 7.59 23.41 -0.73
C GLU A 52 6.82 24.49 -1.51
N SER A 53 5.90 25.20 -0.85
CA SER A 53 5.13 26.33 -1.41
C SER A 53 6.02 27.42 -2.02
N GLN A 54 5.48 28.19 -2.98
CA GLN A 54 6.15 29.35 -3.58
C GLN A 54 6.57 30.40 -2.53
N ILE A 55 5.85 30.49 -1.40
CA ILE A 55 6.26 31.21 -0.19
C ILE A 55 6.35 30.19 0.94
N PRO A 56 7.53 29.60 1.19
CA PRO A 56 7.71 28.53 2.17
C PRO A 56 7.28 28.92 3.59
N ARG A 57 6.53 28.01 4.22
CA ARG A 57 6.11 28.08 5.63
C ARG A 57 6.48 26.78 6.34
N ARG A 58 7.60 26.81 7.05
CA ARG A 58 8.20 25.64 7.72
C ARG A 58 7.77 25.44 9.18
N VAL A 59 6.80 26.23 9.68
CA VAL A 59 6.39 26.20 11.10
C VAL A 59 5.92 24.80 11.52
N THR A 60 4.98 24.22 10.77
CA THR A 60 4.46 22.86 11.00
C THR A 60 5.50 21.77 10.77
N LEU A 61 6.42 21.98 9.82
CA LEU A 61 7.54 21.07 9.58
C LEU A 61 8.50 21.01 10.78
N TYR A 62 8.81 22.17 11.38
CA TYR A 62 9.70 22.24 12.54
C TYR A 62 9.02 21.83 13.85
N ASP A 63 7.69 21.99 13.99
CA ASP A 63 6.94 21.32 15.06
C ASP A 63 7.01 19.79 14.94
N LEU A 64 6.85 19.24 13.72
CA LEU A 64 7.01 17.81 13.47
C LEU A 64 8.43 17.31 13.75
N TYR A 65 9.46 18.05 13.31
CA TYR A 65 10.86 17.68 13.58
C TYR A 65 11.17 17.68 15.07
N HIS A 66 10.69 18.67 15.81
CA HIS A 66 10.84 18.72 17.27
C HIS A 66 10.17 17.53 17.95
N ASP A 67 8.96 17.14 17.52
CA ASP A 67 8.26 15.97 18.07
C ASP A 67 9.06 14.68 17.83
N VAL A 68 9.43 14.37 16.58
CA VAL A 68 10.15 13.10 16.29
C VAL A 68 11.58 13.09 16.85
N SER A 69 12.30 14.21 16.86
CA SER A 69 13.68 14.25 17.38
C SER A 69 13.78 14.29 18.90
N THR A 70 12.66 14.45 19.62
CA THR A 70 12.63 14.41 21.10
C THR A 70 11.88 13.19 21.66
N THR A 71 11.13 12.47 20.83
CA THR A 71 10.33 11.29 21.25
C THR A 71 10.79 9.97 20.64
N ASP A 72 11.35 9.96 19.42
CA ASP A 72 11.77 8.70 18.78
C ASP A 72 13.20 8.32 19.18
N ALA A 73 13.33 7.24 19.94
CA ALA A 73 14.61 6.75 20.45
C ALA A 73 15.60 6.36 19.35
N GLN A 74 15.12 5.89 18.19
CA GLN A 74 16.00 5.48 17.08
C GLN A 74 16.58 6.71 16.39
N ILE A 75 15.75 7.73 16.11
CA ILE A 75 16.24 9.01 15.58
C ILE A 75 17.24 9.64 16.54
N ILE A 76 16.95 9.67 17.85
CA ILE A 76 17.84 10.23 18.88
C ILE A 76 19.20 9.51 18.88
N ALA A 77 19.22 8.18 18.99
CA ALA A 77 20.46 7.41 19.07
C ALA A 77 21.30 7.52 17.79
N VAL A 78 20.65 7.40 16.62
CA VAL A 78 21.33 7.39 15.31
C VAL A 78 21.83 8.79 14.92
N TRP A 79 21.07 9.83 15.25
CA TRP A 79 21.51 11.20 15.02
C TRP A 79 22.58 11.64 16.01
N GLY A 80 22.42 11.32 17.30
CA GLY A 80 23.40 11.59 18.37
C GLY A 80 24.78 11.07 17.99
N LYS A 81 24.89 9.79 17.62
CA LYS A 81 26.14 9.16 17.15
C LYS A 81 26.89 9.97 16.07
N ARG A 82 26.17 10.64 15.16
CA ARG A 82 26.77 11.47 14.10
C ARG A 82 27.20 12.85 14.59
N VAL A 83 26.50 13.42 15.57
CA VAL A 83 26.88 14.67 16.23
C VAL A 83 28.09 14.43 17.13
N ASP A 84 28.05 13.39 17.97
CA ASP A 84 29.12 12.97 18.88
C ASP A 84 30.46 12.77 18.13
N ALA A 85 30.41 12.18 16.93
CA ALA A 85 31.59 11.97 16.08
C ALA A 85 32.19 13.26 15.50
N VAL A 86 31.46 14.39 15.54
CA VAL A 86 31.90 15.72 15.11
C VAL A 86 32.39 16.54 16.31
N THR A 87 31.67 16.48 17.43
CA THR A 87 31.97 17.25 18.65
C THR A 87 33.19 16.70 19.37
N SER A 88 33.35 15.37 19.44
CA SER A 88 34.53 14.71 20.03
C SER A 88 35.79 14.71 19.14
N ALA A 89 35.79 15.43 18.01
CA ALA A 89 36.89 15.46 17.07
C ALA A 89 37.92 16.55 17.39
N ASP A 90 39.21 16.24 17.19
CA ASP A 90 40.33 17.14 17.50
C ASP A 90 40.41 18.30 16.48
N TRP A 91 39.57 19.32 16.67
CA TRP A 91 39.58 20.56 15.88
C TRP A 91 40.79 21.43 16.24
N VAL A 92 41.48 21.95 15.21
CA VAL A 92 42.60 22.88 15.36
C VAL A 92 42.49 23.96 14.27
N PHE A 93 42.78 25.22 14.62
CA PHE A 93 42.99 26.28 13.65
C PHE A 93 44.48 26.49 13.38
N THR A 94 44.88 26.37 12.11
CA THR A 94 46.25 26.60 11.64
C THR A 94 46.33 27.81 10.72
N ASP A 95 47.46 28.51 10.71
CA ASP A 95 47.77 29.56 9.74
C ASP A 95 47.98 28.99 8.30
N LYS A 96 48.45 29.84 7.38
CA LYS A 96 48.72 29.45 5.98
C LYS A 96 49.89 28.47 5.83
N ASP A 97 50.82 28.50 6.78
CA ASP A 97 52.06 27.73 6.77
C ASP A 97 51.91 26.41 7.58
N GLY A 98 50.79 26.24 8.27
CA GLY A 98 50.39 25.04 9.00
C GLY A 98 50.57 25.11 10.51
N ASN A 99 50.99 26.25 11.06
CA ASN A 99 51.23 26.41 12.49
C ASN A 99 49.92 26.71 13.25
N PRO A 100 49.68 26.15 14.45
CA PRO A 100 48.54 26.51 15.28
C PRO A 100 48.49 28.01 15.61
N VAL A 101 47.30 28.61 15.60
CA VAL A 101 47.07 30.00 16.03
C VAL A 101 46.43 30.01 17.42
N ASP A 102 47.23 30.20 18.46
CA ASP A 102 46.81 30.04 19.88
C ASP A 102 45.56 30.87 20.24
N GLU A 103 45.47 32.12 19.78
CA GLU A 103 44.33 33.02 20.01
C GLU A 103 42.99 32.44 19.50
N ILE A 104 43.03 31.68 18.39
CA ILE A 104 41.83 31.05 17.81
C ILE A 104 41.63 29.64 18.37
N ASN A 105 42.70 28.93 18.76
CA ASN A 105 42.55 27.65 19.44
C ASN A 105 41.96 27.79 20.85
N GLN A 106 42.13 28.94 21.53
CA GLN A 106 41.44 29.25 22.78
C GLN A 106 39.90 29.24 22.63
N ILE A 107 39.36 29.84 21.56
CA ILE A 107 37.90 29.86 21.31
C ILE A 107 37.35 28.54 20.71
N ILE A 108 38.21 27.55 20.43
CA ILE A 108 37.77 26.20 20.04
C ILE A 108 37.41 25.38 21.29
N ASP A 109 38.14 25.57 22.39
CA ASP A 109 37.96 24.86 23.66
C ASP A 109 36.92 25.56 24.56
N CYS A 110 35.72 25.81 24.00
CA CYS A 110 34.61 26.46 24.73
C CYS A 110 33.24 25.91 24.36
N ILE A 111 32.25 26.15 25.23
CA ILE A 111 30.88 25.62 25.08
C ILE A 111 30.23 26.12 23.78
N GLY A 112 30.39 27.42 23.44
CA GLY A 112 29.82 27.98 22.22
C GLY A 112 30.38 27.36 20.93
N PHE A 113 31.59 26.78 20.96
CA PHE A 113 32.12 26.05 19.82
C PHE A 113 31.42 24.70 19.63
N ASP A 114 31.14 23.97 20.71
CA ASP A 114 30.37 22.72 20.65
C ASP A 114 28.92 22.94 20.20
N GLU A 115 28.28 24.00 20.71
CA GLU A 115 26.98 24.49 20.21
C GLU A 115 27.05 24.80 18.71
N LEU A 116 28.14 25.43 18.23
CA LEU A 116 28.32 25.77 16.82
C LEU A 116 28.47 24.53 15.93
N LEU A 117 29.26 23.54 16.36
CA LEU A 117 29.36 22.25 15.66
C LEU A 117 27.98 21.57 15.56
N THR A 118 27.22 21.59 16.66
CA THR A 118 25.87 21.03 16.76
C THR A 118 24.89 21.76 15.84
N VAL A 119 24.85 23.09 15.84
CA VAL A 119 23.99 23.90 14.94
C VAL A 119 24.37 23.68 13.47
N ILE A 120 25.66 23.58 13.13
CA ILE A 120 26.09 23.24 11.76
C ILE A 120 25.56 21.86 11.37
N MET A 121 25.70 20.86 12.24
CA MET A 121 25.19 19.51 11.97
C MET A 121 23.66 19.49 11.84
N LYS A 122 22.94 20.24 12.67
CA LYS A 122 21.48 20.40 12.63
C LYS A 122 20.97 20.87 11.27
N SER A 123 21.74 21.65 10.51
CA SER A 123 21.37 22.01 9.13
C SER A 123 21.22 20.80 8.19
N LYS A 124 21.88 19.66 8.43
CA LYS A 124 21.67 18.43 7.63
C LYS A 124 20.38 17.69 8.00
N SER A 125 19.98 17.70 9.27
CA SER A 125 18.77 17.02 9.74
C SER A 125 17.51 17.87 9.55
N TRP A 126 17.60 19.18 9.82
CA TRP A 126 16.51 20.16 9.73
C TRP A 126 16.51 21.00 8.43
N GLY A 127 17.49 20.78 7.54
CA GLY A 127 17.60 21.40 6.21
C GLY A 127 18.30 22.77 6.20
N ASN A 128 17.98 23.61 7.18
CA ASN A 128 18.65 24.89 7.42
C ASN A 128 18.77 25.18 8.92
N SER A 129 19.82 25.89 9.31
CA SER A 129 19.98 26.47 10.65
C SER A 129 20.73 27.80 10.54
N MET A 130 20.52 28.68 11.52
CA MET A 130 21.20 29.97 11.61
C MET A 130 21.60 30.25 13.05
N ALA A 131 22.76 30.88 13.25
CA ALA A 131 23.19 31.32 14.58
C ALA A 131 24.07 32.58 14.54
N GLU A 132 24.10 33.29 15.66
CA GLU A 132 24.91 34.48 15.90
C GLU A 132 25.77 34.28 17.16
N PRO A 133 27.12 34.34 17.08
CA PRO A 133 27.99 34.22 18.24
C PRO A 133 28.18 35.58 18.92
N THR A 134 28.14 35.60 20.25
CA THR A 134 28.48 36.77 21.08
C THR A 134 29.81 36.50 21.78
N PHE A 135 30.87 37.22 21.39
CA PHE A 135 32.21 37.07 21.96
C PHE A 135 32.35 37.87 23.27
N PHE A 136 33.04 37.29 24.23
CA PHE A 136 33.38 37.91 25.51
C PHE A 136 34.73 37.37 26.02
N VAL A 137 35.22 37.95 27.12
CA VAL A 137 36.40 37.46 27.85
C VAL A 137 35.88 36.86 29.16
N ASN A 138 36.28 35.63 29.47
CA ASN A 138 35.84 34.93 30.68
C ASN A 138 36.68 35.34 31.91
N ASP A 139 36.31 34.86 33.09
CA ASP A 139 36.97 35.20 34.37
C ASP A 139 38.46 34.84 34.41
N ASN A 140 38.91 33.89 33.57
CA ASN A 140 40.31 33.49 33.43
C ASN A 140 41.11 34.37 32.46
N GLY A 141 40.48 35.38 31.85
CA GLY A 141 41.12 36.26 30.85
C GLY A 141 41.26 35.64 29.46
N GLN A 142 40.54 34.54 29.19
CA GLN A 142 40.55 33.87 27.88
C GLN A 142 39.38 34.37 27.02
N ASN A 143 39.58 34.41 25.71
CA ASN A 143 38.52 34.72 24.75
C ASN A 143 37.55 33.54 24.65
N GLU A 144 36.25 33.81 24.69
CA GLU A 144 35.17 32.82 24.63
C GLU A 144 33.98 33.40 23.85
N PHE A 145 33.01 32.56 23.46
CA PHE A 145 31.73 33.04 22.93
C PHE A 145 30.57 32.15 23.35
N SER A 146 29.38 32.76 23.44
CA SER A 146 28.10 32.04 23.53
C SER A 146 27.41 32.08 22.18
N LEU A 147 26.69 31.00 21.82
CA LEU A 147 25.98 30.94 20.55
C LEU A 147 24.48 31.17 20.74
N TYR A 148 23.94 32.18 20.05
CA TYR A 148 22.50 32.34 19.92
C TYR A 148 22.01 31.58 18.67
N GLU A 149 21.39 30.41 18.86
CA GLU A 149 20.65 29.75 17.79
C GLU A 149 19.36 30.52 17.48
N ILE A 150 19.16 30.86 16.20
CA ILE A 150 17.98 31.59 15.74
C ILE A 150 16.80 30.61 15.63
N PRO A 151 15.64 30.89 16.27
CA PRO A 151 14.48 30.00 16.24
C PRO A 151 14.03 29.65 14.82
N GLU A 152 13.96 28.36 14.51
CA GLU A 152 13.91 27.86 13.13
C GLU A 152 12.62 28.28 12.42
N LYS A 153 11.52 28.34 13.18
CA LYS A 153 10.19 28.80 12.74
C LYS A 153 10.19 30.22 12.17
N HIS A 154 11.18 31.05 12.54
CA HIS A 154 11.31 32.44 12.12
C HIS A 154 12.24 32.61 10.89
N MET A 155 13.03 31.60 10.53
CA MET A 155 13.96 31.67 9.40
C MET A 155 13.23 31.67 8.05
N ARG A 156 13.67 32.53 7.12
CA ARG A 156 13.26 32.57 5.70
C ARG A 156 14.52 32.57 4.81
N PRO A 157 15.25 31.44 4.69
CA PRO A 157 16.55 31.40 4.02
C PRO A 157 16.48 31.77 2.53
N GLU A 158 15.34 31.56 1.86
CA GLU A 158 15.13 31.99 0.47
C GLU A 158 15.18 33.52 0.34
N LEU A 159 14.47 34.21 1.23
CA LEU A 159 14.40 35.68 1.27
C LEU A 159 15.66 36.29 1.89
N GLY A 160 16.35 35.56 2.76
CA GLY A 160 17.43 36.09 3.59
C GLY A 160 16.88 36.95 4.73
N VAL A 161 15.78 36.53 5.35
CA VAL A 161 15.07 37.28 6.39
C VAL A 161 14.82 36.41 7.62
N ILE A 162 14.95 36.98 8.82
CA ILE A 162 14.46 36.40 10.08
C ILE A 162 13.17 37.15 10.45
N ALA A 163 12.02 36.50 10.33
CA ALA A 163 10.71 37.11 10.54
C ALA A 163 10.43 37.36 12.04
N PHE A 164 9.83 38.50 12.39
CA PHE A 164 9.45 38.79 13.78
C PHE A 164 8.38 37.82 14.30
N GLU A 165 7.49 37.38 13.42
CA GLU A 165 6.42 36.43 13.68
C GLU A 165 6.49 35.20 12.77
N GLN A 166 6.03 34.06 13.30
CA GLN A 166 6.03 32.77 12.60
C GLN A 166 5.19 32.75 11.31
N ILE A 167 4.16 33.61 11.20
CA ILE A 167 3.28 33.72 10.03
C ILE A 167 3.66 34.83 9.05
N SER A 168 4.48 35.80 9.47
CA SER A 168 4.84 36.97 8.67
C SER A 168 6.07 36.72 7.77
N ASN A 169 6.29 37.65 6.85
CA ASN A 169 7.53 37.83 6.10
C ASN A 169 8.31 39.09 6.53
N GLU A 170 7.71 39.95 7.36
CA GLU A 170 8.38 41.13 7.91
C GLU A 170 9.38 40.71 8.98
N GLY A 171 10.59 41.26 8.89
CA GLY A 171 11.72 40.76 9.66
C GLY A 171 13.05 41.44 9.32
N ILE A 172 14.11 40.93 9.94
CA ILE A 172 15.48 41.43 9.79
C ILE A 172 16.10 40.80 8.54
N ASN A 173 16.55 41.61 7.58
CA ASN A 173 17.34 41.16 6.43
C ASN A 173 18.77 40.84 6.87
N ILE A 174 19.18 39.58 6.74
CA ILE A 174 20.50 39.08 7.17
C ILE A 174 21.57 39.16 6.08
N ARG A 175 21.21 39.58 4.85
CA ARG A 175 22.12 39.70 3.71
C ARG A 175 22.73 41.11 3.59
N GLU A 176 22.24 42.06 4.37
CA GLU A 176 22.64 43.47 4.35
C GLU A 176 23.06 43.97 5.74
N GLY A 177 23.73 45.13 5.78
CA GLY A 177 24.11 45.79 7.02
C GLY A 177 25.14 45.03 7.88
N ILE A 178 24.94 45.06 9.21
CA ILE A 178 25.83 44.43 10.19
C ILE A 178 25.61 42.92 10.23
N TYR A 179 24.35 42.48 10.14
CA TYR A 179 23.96 41.07 10.24
C TYR A 179 24.59 40.18 9.16
N ALA A 180 24.89 40.72 7.99
CA ALA A 180 25.65 40.06 6.92
C ALA A 180 27.08 39.65 7.31
N LYS A 181 27.59 40.12 8.46
CA LYS A 181 28.92 39.81 9.00
C LYS A 181 28.90 39.00 10.29
N THR A 182 27.78 38.97 11.02
CA THR A 182 27.65 38.31 12.32
C THR A 182 26.84 37.01 12.26
N ILE A 183 25.75 36.99 11.48
CA ILE A 183 24.87 35.83 11.36
C ILE A 183 25.45 34.80 10.38
N MET A 184 25.51 33.55 10.82
CA MET A 184 25.92 32.41 10.00
C MET A 184 24.70 31.62 9.54
N GLU A 185 24.58 31.42 8.23
CA GLU A 185 23.57 30.54 7.60
C GLU A 185 24.22 29.23 7.14
N PHE A 186 23.64 28.12 7.59
CA PHE A 186 24.05 26.75 7.27
C PHE A 186 22.89 25.98 6.61
N GLY A 187 23.23 25.13 5.64
CA GLY A 187 22.25 24.43 4.80
C GLY A 187 22.14 25.02 3.39
N LYS A 188 21.09 24.64 2.66
CA LYS A 188 20.71 25.28 1.38
C LYS A 188 19.28 25.81 1.53
N PRO A 189 18.93 26.98 0.96
CA PRO A 189 17.61 27.59 1.21
C PRO A 189 16.39 26.70 0.95
N LYS A 190 16.45 25.77 -0.02
CA LYS A 190 15.36 24.83 -0.34
C LYS A 190 15.54 23.42 0.25
N ASP A 191 16.56 23.17 1.05
CA ASP A 191 16.75 21.89 1.71
C ASP A 191 15.78 21.77 2.90
N LEU A 192 15.12 20.62 3.01
CA LEU A 192 14.20 20.30 4.09
C LEU A 192 14.85 19.38 5.14
N GLY A 193 16.03 18.82 4.86
CA GLY A 193 16.79 17.99 5.78
C GLY A 193 16.33 16.53 5.84
N LEU A 194 17.21 15.69 6.41
CA LEU A 194 17.00 14.25 6.50
C LEU A 194 15.82 13.84 7.40
N LEU A 195 15.40 14.69 8.34
CA LEU A 195 14.26 14.40 9.21
C LEU A 195 12.93 14.33 8.45
N LEU A 196 12.80 14.92 7.26
CA LEU A 196 11.58 14.80 6.46
C LEU A 196 11.23 13.33 6.21
N SER A 197 12.19 12.57 5.70
CA SER A 197 12.00 11.15 5.38
C SER A 197 11.97 10.28 6.64
N ALA A 198 12.77 10.61 7.66
CA ALA A 198 12.78 9.85 8.92
C ALA A 198 11.47 10.00 9.71
N ALA A 199 10.87 11.20 9.73
CA ALA A 199 9.63 11.48 10.44
C ALA A 199 8.46 10.62 9.94
N MET A 200 8.38 10.37 8.63
CA MET A 200 7.35 9.49 8.04
C MET A 200 7.40 8.07 8.63
N TYR A 201 8.59 7.50 8.78
CA TYR A 201 8.77 6.16 9.36
C TYR A 201 8.55 6.16 10.87
N ALA A 202 8.96 7.22 11.59
CA ALA A 202 8.71 7.35 13.02
C ALA A 202 7.22 7.49 13.36
N ILE A 203 6.44 8.22 12.54
CA ILE A 203 4.97 8.28 12.65
C ILE A 203 4.34 6.90 12.50
N LEU A 204 4.72 6.17 11.43
CA LEU A 204 4.22 4.81 11.16
C LEU A 204 4.55 3.84 12.30
N LYS A 205 5.81 3.85 12.76
CA LYS A 205 6.28 3.07 13.91
C LYS A 205 5.43 3.34 15.16
N ARG A 206 5.31 4.61 15.55
CA ARG A 206 4.57 5.03 16.75
C ARG A 206 3.09 4.65 16.69
N GLY A 207 2.45 4.77 15.53
CA GLY A 207 1.08 4.29 15.31
C GLY A 207 0.96 2.79 15.61
N THR A 208 1.77 1.96 14.94
CA THR A 208 1.75 0.50 15.15
C THR A 208 2.10 0.10 16.59
N THR A 209 3.02 0.80 17.26
CA THR A 209 3.32 0.55 18.68
C THR A 209 2.12 0.92 19.58
N SER A 210 1.39 1.99 19.26
CA SER A 210 0.17 2.38 19.98
C SER A 210 -0.95 1.35 19.79
N ASP A 211 -1.24 0.95 18.55
CA ASP A 211 -2.24 -0.07 18.21
C ASP A 211 -1.90 -1.42 18.89
N TRP A 212 -0.61 -1.75 18.98
CA TRP A 212 -0.15 -2.97 19.64
C TRP A 212 -0.28 -2.89 21.17
N ALA A 213 -0.01 -1.72 21.77
CA ALA A 213 -0.23 -1.50 23.21
C ALA A 213 -1.72 -1.59 23.58
N GLU A 214 -2.61 -1.02 22.77
CA GLU A 214 -4.07 -1.14 22.92
C GLU A 214 -4.52 -2.61 22.77
N PHE A 215 -3.98 -3.33 21.78
CA PHE A 215 -4.23 -4.77 21.63
C PHE A 215 -3.78 -5.58 22.87
N ILE A 216 -2.60 -5.28 23.43
CA ILE A 216 -2.10 -5.94 24.64
C ILE A 216 -2.96 -5.58 25.86
N GLU A 217 -3.49 -4.36 25.96
CA GLU A 217 -4.38 -3.98 27.05
C GLU A 217 -5.74 -4.72 26.98
N ILE A 218 -6.36 -4.76 25.79
CA ILE A 218 -7.67 -5.38 25.58
C ILE A 218 -7.61 -6.91 25.64
N PHE A 219 -6.60 -7.52 25.00
CA PHE A 219 -6.53 -8.98 24.80
C PHE A 219 -5.45 -9.69 25.63
N GLY A 220 -4.51 -8.96 26.24
CA GLY A 220 -3.52 -9.52 27.17
C GLY A 220 -4.09 -9.82 28.57
N ARG A 221 -5.33 -9.37 28.85
CA ARG A 221 -6.09 -9.75 30.04
C ARG A 221 -7.10 -10.84 29.67
N GLY A 222 -7.28 -11.83 30.55
CA GLY A 222 -8.28 -12.88 30.33
C GLY A 222 -9.70 -12.32 30.39
N ILE A 223 -10.56 -12.77 29.47
CA ILE A 223 -12.01 -12.50 29.54
C ILE A 223 -12.57 -13.20 30.78
N ILE A 224 -13.34 -12.47 31.59
CA ILE A 224 -14.02 -13.04 32.75
C ILE A 224 -15.43 -13.45 32.33
N ASP A 225 -15.65 -14.76 32.22
CA ASP A 225 -16.95 -15.37 32.01
C ASP A 225 -17.59 -15.70 33.37
N ALA A 226 -18.73 -15.08 33.66
CA ALA A 226 -19.44 -15.21 34.93
C ALA A 226 -20.88 -15.63 34.71
N THR A 227 -21.25 -16.79 35.26
CA THR A 227 -22.62 -17.30 35.26
C THR A 227 -23.34 -16.96 36.56
N TRP A 228 -24.65 -16.73 36.48
CA TRP A 228 -25.53 -16.52 37.64
C TRP A 228 -26.83 -17.31 37.46
N ASP A 229 -27.50 -17.60 38.58
CA ASP A 229 -28.80 -18.30 38.56
C ASP A 229 -29.90 -17.32 38.13
N GLY A 230 -30.51 -17.57 36.96
CA GLY A 230 -31.41 -16.63 36.25
C GLY A 230 -32.72 -16.27 36.97
N PHE A 231 -32.88 -16.65 38.24
CA PHE A 231 -34.00 -16.32 39.11
C PHE A 231 -33.66 -15.30 40.21
N ASP A 232 -32.39 -14.90 40.41
CA ASP A 232 -31.98 -13.90 41.44
C ASP A 232 -31.27 -12.68 40.85
N GLU A 233 -32.04 -11.64 40.52
CA GLU A 233 -31.54 -10.36 39.98
C GLU A 233 -30.57 -9.63 40.93
N ASN A 234 -30.56 -9.95 42.24
CA ASN A 234 -29.62 -9.33 43.18
C ASN A 234 -28.20 -9.87 42.98
N GLN A 235 -28.03 -11.17 42.71
CA GLN A 235 -26.72 -11.74 42.36
C GLN A 235 -26.16 -11.10 41.10
N ARG A 236 -27.00 -10.89 40.08
CA ARG A 236 -26.62 -10.21 38.83
C ARG A 236 -26.11 -8.79 39.09
N ALA A 237 -26.77 -8.04 39.97
CA ALA A 237 -26.36 -6.67 40.32
C ALA A 237 -25.06 -6.64 41.14
N GLU A 238 -24.87 -7.57 42.09
CA GLU A 238 -23.65 -7.66 42.90
C GLU A 238 -22.44 -8.11 42.07
N LEU A 239 -22.62 -9.08 41.15
CA LEU A 239 -21.62 -9.46 40.15
C LEU A 239 -21.26 -8.28 39.25
N ALA A 240 -22.24 -7.60 38.66
CA ALA A 240 -22.00 -6.43 37.81
C ALA A 240 -21.18 -5.34 38.51
N LYS A 241 -21.54 -5.03 39.77
CA LYS A 241 -20.81 -4.06 40.58
C LYS A 241 -19.38 -4.51 40.90
N THR A 242 -19.19 -5.79 41.24
CA THR A 242 -17.85 -6.36 41.49
C THR A 242 -16.97 -6.24 40.24
N PHE A 243 -17.55 -6.44 39.05
CA PHE A 243 -16.84 -6.29 37.79
C PHE A 243 -16.55 -4.84 37.39
N GLU A 244 -17.44 -3.89 37.68
CA GLU A 244 -17.15 -2.45 37.55
C GLU A 244 -15.98 -2.03 38.47
N GLU A 245 -15.91 -2.56 39.70
CA GLU A 245 -14.82 -2.31 40.65
C GLU A 245 -13.49 -2.99 40.26
N MET A 246 -13.53 -4.06 39.44
CA MET A 246 -12.32 -4.75 38.93
C MET A 246 -11.65 -4.06 37.73
N GLY A 247 -12.30 -3.11 37.08
CA GLY A 247 -11.73 -2.31 36.00
C GLY A 247 -11.72 -2.98 34.62
N GLY A 248 -11.23 -2.23 33.61
CA GLY A 248 -11.50 -2.43 32.17
C GLY A 248 -10.96 -3.68 31.47
N GLY A 249 -11.36 -4.88 31.92
CA GLY A 249 -11.39 -6.09 31.10
C GLY A 249 -12.79 -6.32 30.51
N GLY A 250 -12.88 -7.08 29.41
CA GLY A 250 -14.17 -7.52 28.89
C GLY A 250 -14.85 -8.54 29.82
N VAL A 251 -16.05 -8.23 30.28
CA VAL A 251 -16.82 -9.04 31.24
C VAL A 251 -18.11 -9.51 30.60
N ILE A 252 -18.40 -10.81 30.74
CA ILE A 252 -19.65 -11.42 30.24
C ILE A 252 -20.42 -11.98 31.44
N ILE A 253 -21.59 -11.40 31.73
CA ILE A 253 -22.51 -11.87 32.76
C ILE A 253 -23.70 -12.53 32.06
N ARG A 254 -23.89 -13.84 32.23
CA ARG A 254 -24.93 -14.61 31.53
C ARG A 254 -25.71 -15.55 32.47
N PRO A 255 -27.02 -15.74 32.27
CA PRO A 255 -27.76 -16.78 32.98
C PRO A 255 -27.23 -18.16 32.61
N ASP A 256 -27.26 -19.09 33.57
CA ASP A 256 -26.87 -20.49 33.30
C ASP A 256 -27.69 -21.08 32.12
N GLY A 257 -27.02 -21.90 31.31
CA GLY A 257 -27.57 -22.44 30.05
C GLY A 257 -27.45 -21.55 28.79
N THR A 258 -26.98 -20.31 28.89
CA THR A 258 -26.75 -19.45 27.70
C THR A 258 -25.30 -19.54 27.22
N ASN A 259 -25.02 -20.10 26.03
CA ASN A 259 -23.66 -20.11 25.45
C ASN A 259 -23.42 -18.89 24.55
N VAL A 260 -22.28 -18.22 24.75
CA VAL A 260 -21.79 -17.11 23.91
C VAL A 260 -20.38 -17.45 23.44
N GLU A 261 -20.23 -17.86 22.19
CA GLU A 261 -18.93 -18.11 21.56
C GLU A 261 -18.44 -16.85 20.85
N ILE A 262 -17.42 -16.18 21.42
CA ILE A 262 -16.66 -15.14 20.71
C ILE A 262 -15.52 -15.82 19.97
N HIS A 263 -15.67 -15.99 18.66
CA HIS A 263 -14.58 -16.44 17.80
C HIS A 263 -13.49 -15.36 17.70
N GLN A 264 -12.49 -15.42 18.59
CA GLN A 264 -11.29 -14.61 18.46
C GLN A 264 -10.53 -14.98 17.18
N ASN A 265 -10.03 -13.98 16.47
CA ASN A 265 -9.13 -14.20 15.34
C ASN A 265 -7.75 -14.60 15.88
N THR A 266 -7.49 -15.91 15.98
CA THR A 266 -6.26 -16.48 16.54
C THR A 266 -5.01 -16.28 15.67
N GLY A 267 -5.12 -15.59 14.53
CA GLY A 267 -4.08 -15.54 13.51
C GLY A 267 -2.77 -14.81 13.85
N ASN A 268 -2.72 -13.97 14.90
CA ASN A 268 -1.51 -13.20 15.27
C ASN A 268 -1.47 -12.77 16.75
N ALA A 269 -1.89 -13.64 17.68
CA ALA A 269 -1.87 -13.33 19.12
C ALA A 269 -0.46 -13.13 19.72
N SER A 270 0.62 -13.47 18.99
CA SER A 270 2.01 -13.33 19.43
C SER A 270 2.61 -11.93 19.24
N GLY A 271 2.03 -11.07 18.40
CA GLY A 271 2.57 -9.73 18.09
C GLY A 271 3.73 -9.68 17.08
N ASP A 272 4.13 -10.83 16.51
CA ASP A 272 5.27 -10.95 15.59
C ASP A 272 5.15 -10.03 14.35
N LEU A 273 3.91 -9.77 13.88
CA LEU A 273 3.66 -8.88 12.74
C LEU A 273 4.04 -7.43 13.08
N GLN A 274 3.58 -6.94 14.23
CA GLN A 274 3.82 -5.59 14.73
C GLN A 274 5.30 -5.37 15.00
N ASP A 275 5.96 -6.33 15.68
CA ASP A 275 7.41 -6.32 15.90
C ASP A 275 8.21 -6.28 14.59
N SER A 276 7.83 -7.13 13.61
CA SER A 276 8.48 -7.14 12.29
C SER A 276 8.27 -5.84 11.49
N PHE A 277 7.20 -5.10 11.76
CA PHE A 277 6.91 -3.81 11.12
C PHE A 277 7.73 -2.69 11.78
N VAL A 278 7.73 -2.61 13.11
CA VAL A 278 8.54 -1.67 13.89
C VAL A 278 10.03 -1.82 13.54
N THR A 279 10.55 -3.05 13.55
CA THR A 279 11.94 -3.37 13.17
C THR A 279 12.29 -2.88 11.75
N LYS A 280 11.36 -3.00 10.79
CA LYS A 280 11.55 -2.48 9.43
C LYS A 280 11.55 -0.95 9.38
N MET A 281 10.70 -0.28 10.16
CA MET A 281 10.71 1.19 10.24
C MET A 281 12.03 1.70 10.80
N ASP A 282 12.58 1.07 11.84
CA ASP A 282 13.89 1.41 12.39
C ASP A 282 15.03 1.15 11.40
N GLY A 283 14.97 0.05 10.64
CA GLY A 283 15.88 -0.21 9.51
C GLY A 283 15.79 0.86 8.41
N TYR A 284 14.62 1.47 8.18
CA TYR A 284 14.46 2.59 7.25
C TYR A 284 14.97 3.93 7.82
N ILE A 285 14.77 4.20 9.11
CA ILE A 285 15.34 5.36 9.81
C ILE A 285 16.88 5.31 9.74
N ASN A 286 17.48 4.16 10.05
CA ASN A 286 18.92 3.90 9.90
C ASN A 286 19.38 4.19 8.47
N LYS A 287 18.63 3.72 7.46
CA LYS A 287 18.96 3.91 6.05
C LYS A 287 18.86 5.37 5.59
N VAL A 288 17.95 6.16 6.15
CA VAL A 288 17.87 7.61 5.88
C VAL A 288 19.06 8.36 6.51
N LEU A 289 19.36 8.07 7.78
CA LEU A 289 20.35 8.84 8.54
C LEU A 289 21.79 8.37 8.29
N LEU A 290 22.08 7.07 8.39
CA LEU A 290 23.41 6.47 8.18
C LEU A 290 23.60 5.87 6.79
N GLY A 291 22.54 5.42 6.10
CA GLY A 291 22.67 4.75 4.79
C GLY A 291 22.89 3.24 4.88
N THR A 292 22.94 2.71 6.10
CA THR A 292 22.97 1.28 6.47
C THR A 292 21.64 0.89 7.11
N THR A 293 21.27 -0.38 7.07
CA THR A 293 20.03 -0.88 7.71
C THR A 293 20.26 -1.34 9.15
N GLU A 294 21.35 -2.07 9.39
CA GLU A 294 21.75 -2.50 10.73
C GLU A 294 22.73 -1.49 11.35
N THR A 295 22.40 -1.00 12.53
CA THR A 295 23.36 -0.46 13.49
C THR A 295 22.95 -0.84 14.90
N THR A 296 23.94 -1.23 15.72
CA THR A 296 23.83 -1.57 17.16
C THR A 296 23.02 -2.82 17.55
N GLU A 297 22.03 -3.25 16.78
CA GLU A 297 21.34 -4.52 17.03
C GLU A 297 22.15 -5.71 16.52
N SER A 298 22.66 -6.55 17.43
CA SER A 298 23.31 -7.80 17.06
C SER A 298 22.27 -8.83 16.62
N SER A 299 22.05 -8.98 15.32
CA SER A 299 21.27 -10.11 14.82
C SER A 299 21.99 -11.42 15.19
N LYS A 300 21.24 -12.47 15.57
CA LYS A 300 21.79 -13.78 15.99
C LYS A 300 22.61 -14.49 14.91
N THR A 301 22.77 -13.87 13.74
CA THR A 301 23.37 -14.40 12.52
C THR A 301 24.47 -13.51 11.93
N SER A 302 24.67 -12.26 12.42
CA SER A 302 25.67 -11.34 11.87
C SER A 302 27.09 -11.78 12.22
N GLY A 303 27.81 -12.36 11.25
CA GLY A 303 29.23 -12.69 11.42
C GLY A 303 30.14 -11.46 11.51
N TYR A 304 31.32 -11.61 12.09
CA TYR A 304 32.33 -10.55 12.28
C TYR A 304 32.61 -9.70 11.01
N ALA A 305 32.54 -10.31 9.82
CA ALA A 305 32.70 -9.62 8.54
C ALA A 305 31.62 -8.55 8.29
N GLN A 306 30.36 -8.84 8.64
CA GLN A 306 29.23 -7.92 8.46
C GLN A 306 29.37 -6.71 9.40
N ALA A 307 29.62 -6.94 10.69
CA ALA A 307 29.86 -5.88 11.66
C ALA A 307 30.99 -4.93 11.23
N LYS A 308 32.08 -5.47 10.65
CA LYS A 308 33.19 -4.68 10.12
C LYS A 308 32.79 -3.81 8.92
N VAL A 309 31.92 -4.31 8.02
CA VAL A 309 31.39 -3.54 6.88
C VAL A 309 30.48 -2.40 7.36
N HIS A 310 29.62 -2.65 8.37
CA HIS A 310 28.80 -1.59 8.97
C HIS A 310 29.66 -0.51 9.62
N GLN A 311 30.66 -0.88 10.42
CA GLN A 311 31.61 0.07 11.03
C GLN A 311 32.36 0.91 9.98
N GLN A 312 32.77 0.31 8.86
CA GLN A 312 33.41 1.05 7.75
C GLN A 312 32.46 2.05 7.09
N SER A 313 31.17 1.70 6.96
CA SER A 313 30.15 2.61 6.42
C SER A 313 29.88 3.79 7.35
N ASP A 314 29.74 3.53 8.64
CA ASP A 314 29.54 4.54 9.69
C ASP A 314 30.73 5.50 9.76
N ASN A 315 31.97 4.98 9.77
CA ASN A 315 33.18 5.80 9.73
C ASN A 315 33.21 6.71 8.49
N LYS A 316 32.84 6.21 7.32
CA LYS A 316 32.75 7.01 6.09
C LYS A 316 31.65 8.09 6.16
N LYS A 317 30.57 7.86 6.89
CA LYS A 317 29.55 8.89 7.20
C LYS A 317 30.15 9.96 8.11
N HIS A 318 30.82 9.57 9.20
CA HIS A 318 31.48 10.49 10.13
C HIS A 318 32.52 11.35 9.40
N GLU A 319 33.39 10.78 8.56
CA GLU A 319 34.32 11.52 7.70
C GLU A 319 33.61 12.55 6.80
N THR A 320 32.43 12.20 6.27
CA THR A 320 31.63 13.08 5.41
C THR A 320 30.98 14.24 6.21
N ASP A 321 30.65 13.99 7.48
CA ASP A 321 30.10 14.98 8.41
C ASP A 321 31.18 15.94 8.91
N LEU A 322 32.32 15.42 9.37
CA LEU A 322 33.54 16.16 9.67
C LEU A 322 33.98 17.08 8.51
N ASN A 323 34.00 16.55 7.29
CA ASN A 323 34.32 17.34 6.09
C ASN A 323 33.30 18.45 5.81
N PHE A 324 32.02 18.22 6.08
CA PHE A 324 30.97 19.24 5.92
C PHE A 324 31.11 20.36 6.96
N VAL A 325 31.36 20.01 8.22
CA VAL A 325 31.49 20.97 9.31
C VAL A 325 32.74 21.84 9.10
N ARG A 326 33.88 21.21 8.77
CA ARG A 326 35.12 21.92 8.38
C ARG A 326 34.91 22.95 7.27
N ARG A 327 34.14 22.59 6.24
CA ARG A 327 33.83 23.50 5.12
C ARG A 327 32.95 24.68 5.54
N ASN A 328 31.99 24.47 6.45
CA ASN A 328 31.14 25.54 6.98
C ASN A 328 31.91 26.47 7.92
N LEU A 329 32.74 25.96 8.83
CA LEU A 329 33.64 26.76 9.67
C LEU A 329 34.55 27.65 8.80
N ASN A 330 35.21 27.06 7.80
CA ASN A 330 36.11 27.79 6.89
C ASN A 330 35.39 28.81 5.98
N SER A 331 34.13 28.57 5.61
CA SER A 331 33.36 29.44 4.70
C SER A 331 32.58 30.56 5.42
N ARG A 332 32.11 30.29 6.64
CA ARG A 332 31.23 31.18 7.42
C ARG A 332 31.93 31.72 8.66
N PHE A 333 32.36 30.85 9.59
CA PHE A 333 32.85 31.27 10.91
C PHE A 333 34.12 32.15 10.82
N ILE A 334 35.06 31.83 9.92
CA ILE A 334 36.25 32.68 9.65
C ILE A 334 35.88 34.14 9.30
N LYS A 335 34.74 34.39 8.65
CA LYS A 335 34.29 35.75 8.32
C LYS A 335 33.79 36.49 9.56
N VAL A 336 33.11 35.77 10.46
CA VAL A 336 32.62 36.32 11.73
C VAL A 336 33.79 36.62 12.67
N LEU A 337 34.79 35.74 12.76
CA LEU A 337 36.02 35.98 13.53
C LEU A 337 36.75 37.26 13.08
N LYS A 338 36.89 37.46 11.76
CA LYS A 338 37.44 38.70 11.18
C LYS A 338 36.58 39.92 11.45
N ALA A 339 35.26 39.77 11.54
CA ALA A 339 34.34 40.87 11.86
C ALA A 339 34.36 41.23 13.36
N ALA A 340 34.61 40.25 14.24
CA ALA A 340 34.79 40.43 15.68
C ALA A 340 36.18 40.99 16.06
N GLY A 341 37.18 40.86 15.17
CA GLY A 341 38.50 41.50 15.30
C GLY A 341 39.69 40.54 15.43
N PHE A 342 39.47 39.23 15.42
CA PHE A 342 40.54 38.22 15.57
C PHE A 342 41.44 38.13 14.32
N ASP A 343 42.77 38.08 14.51
CA ASP A 343 43.71 37.87 13.41
C ASP A 343 43.81 36.39 13.01
N THR A 344 42.95 36.02 12.07
CA THR A 344 42.97 34.68 11.44
C THR A 344 44.25 34.34 10.66
N LYS A 345 45.16 35.28 10.38
CA LYS A 345 46.38 35.11 9.54
C LYS A 345 46.14 34.51 8.15
N GLY A 346 44.88 34.43 7.71
CA GLY A 346 44.45 33.70 6.50
C GLY A 346 44.50 32.17 6.62
N GLY A 347 44.50 31.65 7.84
CA GLY A 347 44.46 30.23 8.19
C GLY A 347 43.11 29.55 8.00
N THR A 348 43.03 28.27 8.41
CA THR A 348 41.84 27.42 8.30
C THR A 348 41.69 26.44 9.47
N PHE A 349 40.45 26.08 9.77
CA PHE A 349 40.11 24.92 10.59
C PHE A 349 40.48 23.62 9.86
N VAL A 350 41.24 22.79 10.58
CA VAL A 350 41.65 21.44 10.20
C VAL A 350 41.33 20.48 11.34
N LEU A 351 41.36 19.19 11.03
CA LEU A 351 41.29 18.14 12.04
C LEU A 351 42.70 17.63 12.26
N LYS A 352 43.10 17.50 13.53
CA LYS A 352 44.39 16.91 13.88
C LYS A 352 44.42 15.47 13.36
N SER A 353 45.42 15.15 12.54
CA SER A 353 45.60 13.80 12.02
C SER A 353 45.91 12.83 13.16
N LYS A 354 44.89 12.19 13.71
CA LYS A 354 45.06 10.90 14.40
C LYS A 354 45.53 9.93 13.33
N THR A 355 46.84 9.69 13.27
CA THR A 355 47.41 8.52 12.59
C THR A 355 46.67 7.30 13.14
N GLY A 356 45.75 6.74 12.37
CA GLY A 356 44.74 5.77 12.83
C GLY A 356 45.27 4.38 13.19
N LEU A 357 46.54 4.30 13.54
CA LEU A 357 47.21 3.15 14.12
C LEU A 357 46.93 3.13 15.63
N SER A 358 46.76 1.95 16.21
CA SER A 358 46.82 1.88 17.67
C SER A 358 48.23 2.21 18.16
N LEU A 359 48.37 2.57 19.44
CA LEU A 359 49.67 2.83 20.06
C LEU A 359 50.66 1.66 19.89
N LYS A 360 50.14 0.43 19.75
CA LYS A 360 50.89 -0.78 19.38
C LYS A 360 51.28 -0.81 17.91
N ASP A 361 50.37 -0.51 16.98
CA ASP A 361 50.66 -0.57 15.54
C ASP A 361 51.63 0.56 15.11
N GLU A 362 51.57 1.72 15.76
CA GLU A 362 52.55 2.81 15.59
C GLU A 362 53.93 2.40 16.14
N PHE A 363 53.97 1.68 17.27
CA PHE A 363 55.19 1.09 17.80
C PHE A 363 55.77 0.03 16.84
N ASP A 364 54.96 -0.92 16.37
CA ASP A 364 55.39 -1.96 15.43
C ASP A 364 55.86 -1.36 14.09
N LEU A 365 55.26 -0.25 13.63
CA LEU A 365 55.72 0.50 12.45
C LEU A 365 57.09 1.14 12.68
N HIS A 366 57.25 1.92 13.76
CA HIS A 366 58.54 2.56 14.09
C HIS A 366 59.63 1.51 14.37
N TYR A 367 59.29 0.38 15.00
CA TYR A 367 60.19 -0.75 15.22
C TYR A 367 60.68 -1.34 13.89
N LYS A 368 59.79 -1.58 12.91
CA LYS A 368 60.17 -2.06 11.56
C LYS A 368 60.99 -1.03 10.79
N MET A 369 60.68 0.26 10.91
CA MET A 369 61.47 1.32 10.29
C MET A 369 62.91 1.37 10.84
N ALA A 370 63.08 1.18 12.15
CA ALA A 370 64.40 1.13 12.79
C ALA A 370 65.16 -0.19 12.51
N ASN A 371 64.49 -1.35 12.60
CA ASN A 371 65.15 -2.66 12.52
C ASN A 371 65.23 -3.24 11.11
N ASP A 372 64.19 -3.12 10.29
CA ASP A 372 64.16 -3.75 8.96
C ASP A 372 64.66 -2.79 7.87
N LEU A 373 64.24 -1.52 7.95
CA LEU A 373 64.62 -0.47 6.99
C LEU A 373 65.88 0.32 7.41
N LYS A 374 66.40 0.10 8.62
CA LYS A 374 67.60 0.76 9.18
C LYS A 374 67.57 2.29 9.11
N ILE A 375 66.39 2.88 9.23
CA ILE A 375 66.23 4.34 9.28
C ILE A 375 66.79 4.83 10.62
N PRO A 376 67.73 5.79 10.63
CA PRO A 376 68.30 6.30 11.88
C PRO A 376 67.28 7.16 12.62
N TYR A 377 67.04 6.80 13.88
CA TYR A 377 66.30 7.60 14.86
C TYR A 377 67.26 8.09 15.95
N ASP A 378 66.86 9.13 16.67
CA ASP A 378 67.55 9.52 17.89
C ASP A 378 67.40 8.45 18.99
N ASP A 379 68.43 8.29 19.83
CA ASP A 379 68.46 7.32 20.94
C ASP A 379 67.30 7.56 21.94
N ASP A 380 66.81 8.80 22.09
CA ASP A 380 65.74 9.18 23.00
C ASP A 380 64.32 9.14 22.38
N PHE A 381 64.20 9.04 21.04
CA PHE A 381 62.93 9.09 20.30
C PHE A 381 61.85 8.14 20.84
N PHE A 382 62.20 6.88 21.10
CA PHE A 382 61.24 5.89 21.61
C PHE A 382 60.85 6.09 23.08
N TYR A 383 61.71 6.74 23.88
CA TYR A 383 61.41 7.04 25.28
C TYR A 383 60.42 8.20 25.38
N GLU A 384 60.65 9.28 24.61
CA GLU A 384 59.76 10.45 24.57
C GLU A 384 58.41 10.15 23.90
N LYS A 385 58.43 9.56 22.69
CA LYS A 385 57.22 9.30 21.89
C LYS A 385 56.22 8.34 22.56
N TYR A 386 56.72 7.41 23.38
CA TYR A 386 55.91 6.38 24.06
C TYR A 386 55.88 6.52 25.59
N GLY A 387 56.44 7.60 26.16
CA GLY A 387 56.39 7.88 27.60
C GLY A 387 57.15 6.88 28.49
N MET A 388 58.17 6.19 27.95
CA MET A 388 58.95 5.21 28.72
C MET A 388 60.11 5.88 29.47
N PRO A 389 60.33 5.60 30.77
CA PRO A 389 61.45 6.16 31.51
C PRO A 389 62.79 5.55 31.05
N ARG A 390 63.76 6.40 30.70
CA ARG A 390 65.09 5.97 30.24
C ARG A 390 65.88 5.23 31.35
N PRO A 391 66.48 4.06 31.07
CA PRO A 391 67.30 3.33 32.04
C PRO A 391 68.55 4.11 32.47
N LYS A 392 68.83 4.17 33.77
CA LYS A 392 69.99 4.90 34.33
C LYS A 392 71.36 4.37 33.89
N ASN A 393 71.43 3.17 33.33
CA ASN A 393 72.64 2.48 32.88
C ASN A 393 72.69 2.28 31.34
N TYR A 394 71.96 3.09 30.57
CA TYR A 394 71.78 2.98 29.12
C TYR A 394 73.09 2.77 28.33
N GLU A 395 74.14 3.56 28.58
CA GLU A 395 75.42 3.45 27.86
C GLU A 395 76.15 2.11 28.09
N ALA A 396 75.99 1.51 29.28
CA ALA A 396 76.61 0.22 29.60
C ALA A 396 75.91 -0.93 28.87
N LEU A 397 74.59 -0.85 28.69
CA LEU A 397 73.79 -1.82 27.94
C LEU A 397 74.07 -1.75 26.43
N LYS A 398 74.23 -0.54 25.87
CA LYS A 398 74.57 -0.36 24.45
C LYS A 398 75.90 -1.06 24.10
N LYS A 399 76.93 -0.89 24.94
CA LYS A 399 78.23 -1.57 24.81
C LYS A 399 78.14 -3.11 24.94
N ALA A 400 77.21 -3.64 25.73
CA ALA A 400 77.05 -5.08 25.88
C ALA A 400 76.46 -5.75 24.61
N ILE A 401 75.55 -5.07 23.91
CA ILE A 401 74.88 -5.57 22.71
C ILE A 401 75.81 -5.54 21.48
N ASP A 402 76.66 -4.52 21.35
CA ASP A 402 77.64 -4.47 20.26
C ASP A 402 78.74 -5.54 20.42
N ASN A 403 79.09 -5.89 21.66
CA ASN A 403 80.02 -6.99 21.94
C ASN A 403 79.45 -8.38 21.59
N SER A 404 78.13 -8.58 21.58
CA SER A 404 77.53 -9.90 21.34
C SER A 404 77.32 -10.26 19.87
N LYS A 405 77.59 -9.35 18.92
CA LYS A 405 77.37 -9.57 17.47
C LYS A 405 78.52 -10.22 16.71
N ASN A 406 79.70 -10.37 17.34
CA ASN A 406 80.93 -10.84 16.67
C ASN A 406 81.31 -12.31 16.96
N GLY A 407 80.38 -13.14 17.45
CA GLY A 407 80.67 -14.50 17.91
C GLY A 407 79.84 -15.60 17.24
N VAL A 408 80.55 -16.57 16.63
CA VAL A 408 80.10 -17.92 16.21
C VAL A 408 79.37 -18.04 14.87
N LEU A 409 80.12 -18.57 13.89
CA LEU A 409 79.65 -19.32 12.72
C LEU A 409 79.87 -20.83 12.94
N ALA A 410 79.10 -21.65 12.20
CA ALA A 410 79.31 -23.06 11.81
C ALA A 410 78.63 -24.23 12.60
N ALA A 411 78.12 -25.18 11.78
CA ALA A 411 77.71 -26.57 12.03
C ALA A 411 76.46 -26.83 12.91
N ASP A 412 75.32 -27.34 12.39
CA ASP A 412 75.01 -28.68 11.78
C ASP A 412 74.66 -29.76 12.84
N ILE A 413 73.72 -30.71 12.68
CA ILE A 413 72.92 -31.18 11.52
C ILE A 413 71.63 -31.94 11.98
N SER A 414 70.71 -32.22 11.04
CA SER A 414 69.56 -33.18 11.08
C SER A 414 68.32 -32.87 11.96
N ASN A 415 67.04 -32.80 11.53
CA ASN A 415 66.26 -32.98 10.27
C ASN A 415 65.27 -34.19 10.27
N GLN A 416 64.18 -34.05 9.47
CA GLN A 416 63.11 -35.00 9.07
C GLN A 416 61.82 -35.02 9.94
N ASN A 417 60.63 -34.58 9.47
CA ASN A 417 59.69 -35.05 8.39
C ASN A 417 58.64 -36.05 8.96
N ALA A 418 57.44 -36.35 8.42
CA ALA A 418 56.68 -36.09 7.17
C ALA A 418 55.15 -36.33 7.46
N ASP A 419 54.09 -36.14 6.63
CA ASP A 419 53.89 -35.55 5.28
C ASP A 419 52.37 -35.20 5.03
N THR A 420 52.01 -34.94 3.78
CA THR A 420 50.69 -34.70 3.10
C THR A 420 49.90 -36.03 2.83
N PRO A 421 48.65 -36.10 2.24
CA PRO A 421 48.24 -35.52 0.93
C PRO A 421 46.72 -35.20 0.69
N THR A 422 46.40 -34.78 -0.56
CA THR A 422 45.05 -34.66 -1.17
C THR A 422 44.96 -35.46 -2.48
N SER A 423 43.83 -36.15 -2.79
CA SER A 423 43.38 -36.47 -4.18
C SER A 423 42.04 -37.24 -4.34
N SER A 424 41.24 -36.78 -5.32
CA SER A 424 40.38 -37.49 -6.32
C SER A 424 39.42 -38.68 -6.03
N ASP A 425 38.17 -38.50 -6.48
CA ASP A 425 37.23 -39.38 -7.25
C ASP A 425 37.20 -40.93 -7.12
N ARG A 426 35.99 -41.50 -6.92
CA ARG A 426 35.23 -42.31 -7.93
C ARG A 426 33.85 -42.84 -7.45
N ASN A 427 33.05 -43.34 -8.41
CA ASN A 427 31.60 -43.66 -8.33
C ASN A 427 31.23 -45.06 -7.75
N ASN A 428 29.95 -45.17 -7.32
CA ASN A 428 29.00 -46.31 -7.35
C ASN A 428 29.49 -47.74 -6.99
N ASP A 429 28.80 -48.49 -6.10
CA ASP A 429 27.56 -49.21 -6.47
C ASP A 429 26.65 -49.65 -5.29
N LYS A 430 25.39 -49.99 -5.61
CA LYS A 430 24.36 -50.69 -4.77
C LYS A 430 24.40 -52.21 -5.08
N PRO A 431 23.75 -53.17 -4.35
CA PRO A 431 22.48 -53.05 -3.58
C PRO A 431 22.30 -53.95 -2.31
N GLY A 432 21.15 -53.88 -1.61
CA GLY A 432 20.77 -54.89 -0.59
C GLY A 432 19.52 -54.59 0.26
N LYS A 433 18.37 -55.19 -0.09
CA LYS A 433 17.03 -55.04 0.53
C LYS A 433 16.91 -55.43 2.02
N LEU A 434 15.94 -54.81 2.71
CA LEU A 434 14.97 -55.53 3.56
C LEU A 434 13.59 -54.82 3.56
N ARG A 435 12.51 -55.62 3.58
CA ARG A 435 11.07 -55.26 3.65
C ARG A 435 10.64 -55.24 5.13
N THR A 436 9.50 -54.75 5.62
CA THR A 436 8.10 -54.59 5.12
C THR A 436 7.40 -53.59 6.10
N GLN A 437 6.18 -53.03 5.95
CA GLN A 437 4.86 -53.59 5.57
C GLN A 437 3.96 -52.51 4.91
N GLN A 438 2.93 -52.96 4.17
CA GLN A 438 1.71 -52.19 3.81
C GLN A 438 0.50 -52.82 4.51
N PRO A 439 -0.60 -52.09 4.71
CA PRO A 439 -1.76 -52.22 3.80
C PRO A 439 -2.40 -50.85 3.45
N GLY A 440 -3.20 -50.69 2.40
CA GLY A 440 -3.57 -51.59 1.29
C GLY A 440 -4.67 -50.97 0.41
N ASN A 441 -4.71 -51.35 -0.88
CA ASN A 441 -5.80 -51.16 -1.89
C ASN A 441 -6.24 -49.71 -2.22
N SER A 442 -6.61 -49.33 -3.45
CA SER A 442 -6.68 -50.06 -4.74
C SER A 442 -6.47 -49.06 -5.89
N LYS A 443 -5.64 -49.41 -6.88
CA LYS A 443 -5.35 -48.55 -8.06
C LYS A 443 -5.78 -49.22 -9.38
N GLU A 444 -7.02 -49.66 -9.45
CA GLU A 444 -7.66 -50.19 -10.67
C GLU A 444 -9.03 -49.54 -10.89
N GLU A 445 -9.07 -48.23 -11.21
CA GLU A 445 -10.22 -47.57 -11.88
C GLU A 445 -9.96 -46.13 -12.37
N LEU A 446 -8.81 -45.86 -13.01
CA LEU A 446 -8.48 -44.51 -13.56
C LEU A 446 -8.20 -44.46 -15.07
N SER A 447 -8.59 -45.50 -15.83
CA SER A 447 -8.52 -45.51 -17.29
C SER A 447 -9.91 -45.34 -17.94
N ILE A 448 -10.39 -44.10 -18.11
CA ILE A 448 -11.56 -43.81 -18.94
C ILE A 448 -11.26 -42.71 -19.98
N ASN A 449 -11.39 -43.13 -21.24
CA ASN A 449 -11.45 -42.40 -22.51
C ASN A 449 -10.70 -41.04 -22.64
N PRO A 450 -9.48 -41.02 -23.22
CA PRO A 450 -8.73 -39.78 -23.49
C PRO A 450 -9.30 -38.91 -24.62
N GLY A 451 -10.31 -39.35 -25.37
CA GLY A 451 -10.87 -38.62 -26.52
C GLY A 451 -11.67 -37.36 -26.13
N PHE A 452 -12.60 -37.49 -25.19
CA PHE A 452 -13.44 -36.38 -24.71
C PHE A 452 -12.61 -35.26 -24.09
N TRP A 453 -11.66 -35.62 -23.22
CA TRP A 453 -10.81 -34.66 -22.51
C TRP A 453 -9.85 -33.89 -23.42
N LYS A 454 -9.30 -34.54 -24.45
CA LYS A 454 -8.52 -33.85 -25.49
C LYS A 454 -9.37 -32.90 -26.34
N SER A 455 -10.69 -33.07 -26.38
CA SER A 455 -11.60 -32.12 -27.01
C SER A 455 -11.87 -30.91 -26.12
N VAL A 456 -12.13 -31.14 -24.82
CA VAL A 456 -12.35 -30.07 -23.82
C VAL A 456 -11.14 -29.14 -23.72
N LEU A 457 -9.92 -29.68 -23.63
CA LEU A 457 -8.69 -28.88 -23.55
C LEU A 457 -8.44 -28.00 -24.79
N ARG A 458 -9.01 -28.34 -25.96
CA ARG A 458 -8.90 -27.52 -27.18
C ARG A 458 -9.82 -26.29 -27.20
N LEU A 459 -10.77 -26.20 -26.26
CA LEU A 459 -11.68 -25.05 -26.16
C LEU A 459 -11.01 -23.84 -25.51
N PHE A 460 -9.96 -24.05 -24.71
CA PHE A 460 -9.35 -23.00 -23.91
C PHE A 460 -8.05 -22.48 -24.53
N ARG A 461 -7.68 -21.26 -24.14
CA ARG A 461 -6.38 -20.65 -24.43
C ARG A 461 -5.59 -20.51 -23.12
N PRO A 462 -4.24 -20.42 -23.17
CA PRO A 462 -3.50 -19.87 -22.04
C PRO A 462 -4.02 -18.47 -21.72
N ALA A 463 -3.84 -18.04 -20.46
CA ALA A 463 -4.42 -16.83 -19.92
C ALA A 463 -4.21 -15.58 -20.81
N PRO A 464 -5.16 -14.61 -20.79
CA PRO A 464 -5.03 -13.37 -21.57
C PRO A 464 -3.72 -12.65 -21.26
N ALA A 465 -3.19 -11.96 -22.28
CA ALA A 465 -1.79 -11.54 -22.35
C ALA A 465 -1.27 -10.90 -21.04
N VAL A 466 -0.17 -11.46 -20.53
CA VAL A 466 0.61 -10.96 -19.39
C VAL A 466 0.89 -9.47 -19.56
N MET A 467 0.88 -8.70 -18.46
CA MET A 467 1.06 -7.24 -18.45
C MET A 467 2.33 -6.75 -19.16
N THR A 468 2.26 -6.53 -20.47
CA THR A 468 3.24 -5.73 -21.19
C THR A 468 2.98 -4.26 -20.88
N GLY A 469 3.82 -3.64 -20.04
CA GLY A 469 3.90 -2.18 -19.93
C GLY A 469 3.43 -1.53 -18.63
N ALA A 470 3.41 -2.23 -17.49
CA ALA A 470 3.49 -1.57 -16.18
C ALA A 470 4.84 -1.89 -15.54
N ILE A 471 5.75 -0.91 -15.50
CA ILE A 471 7.05 -1.10 -14.83
C ILE A 471 6.79 -1.22 -13.33
N THR A 472 7.17 -2.35 -12.75
CA THR A 472 7.26 -2.54 -11.30
C THR A 472 8.37 -1.67 -10.73
N CYS A 473 8.03 -0.47 -10.26
CA CYS A 473 8.95 0.29 -9.41
C CYS A 473 9.17 -0.49 -8.10
N PRO A 474 10.41 -0.54 -7.57
CA PRO A 474 10.67 -0.99 -6.20
C PRO A 474 9.98 -0.13 -5.12
N CYS A 475 9.40 1.02 -5.52
CA CYS A 475 8.66 1.94 -4.69
C CYS A 475 7.15 1.59 -4.67
N GLY A 476 6.70 1.00 -3.57
CA GLY A 476 5.36 0.45 -3.38
C GLY A 476 4.24 1.45 -3.09
N GLU A 477 4.18 2.58 -3.80
CA GLU A 477 3.09 3.56 -3.64
C GLU A 477 2.16 3.59 -4.85
N THR A 478 0.85 3.43 -4.63
CA THR A 478 -0.21 3.57 -5.63
C THR A 478 -1.04 4.80 -5.28
N HIS A 479 -1.03 5.81 -6.16
CA HIS A 479 -1.83 7.04 -5.99
C HIS A 479 -3.16 7.04 -6.76
N ILE A 480 -3.63 5.86 -7.22
CA ILE A 480 -5.05 5.51 -7.08
C ILE A 480 -5.10 4.59 -5.87
N GLN A 481 -6.15 4.68 -5.04
CA GLN A 481 -6.57 3.51 -4.27
C GLN A 481 -7.11 2.47 -5.25
N LEU A 482 -6.22 1.74 -5.92
CA LEU A 482 -6.55 0.36 -6.29
C LEU A 482 -6.89 -0.28 -4.96
N ALA A 483 -8.19 -0.49 -4.69
CA ALA A 483 -8.62 -0.94 -3.38
C ALA A 483 -7.84 -2.21 -3.05
N SER A 484 -7.42 -2.36 -1.79
CA SER A 484 -6.56 -3.48 -1.41
C SER A 484 -7.21 -4.79 -1.87
N PHE A 485 -6.58 -5.51 -2.80
CA PHE A 485 -7.12 -6.75 -3.34
C PHE A 485 -7.37 -7.74 -2.19
N LYS A 486 -8.65 -7.94 -1.87
CA LYS A 486 -9.14 -8.76 -0.76
C LYS A 486 -10.04 -9.87 -1.30
N SER A 487 -9.44 -10.84 -2.00
CA SER A 487 -10.12 -12.11 -2.27
C SER A 487 -10.42 -12.83 -0.95
N LYS A 488 -11.60 -13.45 -0.83
CA LYS A 488 -11.87 -14.39 0.27
C LYS A 488 -10.84 -15.52 0.28
N ASP A 489 -10.55 -16.07 1.44
CA ASP A 489 -9.66 -17.23 1.57
C ASP A 489 -10.21 -18.43 0.80
N PHE A 490 -9.34 -19.06 0.01
CA PHE A 490 -9.67 -20.23 -0.79
C PHE A 490 -9.27 -21.51 -0.06
N ASP A 491 -10.26 -22.29 0.42
CA ASP A 491 -10.00 -23.57 1.07
C ASP A 491 -9.55 -24.63 0.04
N ALA A 492 -8.25 -24.65 -0.20
CA ALA A 492 -7.59 -25.64 -1.04
C ALA A 492 -7.75 -27.09 -0.53
N SER A 493 -8.08 -27.31 0.75
CA SER A 493 -8.32 -28.65 1.30
C SER A 493 -9.73 -29.16 0.98
N ALA A 494 -10.76 -28.32 1.18
CA ALA A 494 -12.12 -28.62 0.73
C ALA A 494 -12.16 -28.81 -0.79
N PHE A 495 -11.52 -27.90 -1.55
CA PHE A 495 -11.43 -28.01 -3.00
C PHE A 495 -10.71 -29.29 -3.46
N ALA A 496 -9.59 -29.67 -2.84
CA ALA A 496 -8.91 -30.92 -3.15
C ALA A 496 -9.82 -32.15 -2.94
N LYS A 497 -10.61 -32.17 -1.86
CA LYS A 497 -11.59 -33.23 -1.58
C LYS A 497 -12.73 -33.23 -2.61
N ALA A 498 -13.17 -32.07 -3.10
CA ALA A 498 -14.16 -31.97 -4.16
C ALA A 498 -13.63 -32.53 -5.49
N VAL A 499 -12.38 -32.23 -5.84
CA VAL A 499 -11.71 -32.78 -7.03
C VAL A 499 -11.57 -34.30 -6.95
N ASP A 500 -11.19 -34.82 -5.78
CA ASP A 500 -11.07 -36.26 -5.52
C ASP A 500 -12.42 -36.97 -5.53
N LYS A 501 -13.46 -36.40 -4.91
CA LYS A 501 -14.84 -36.90 -4.99
C LYS A 501 -15.34 -36.97 -6.44
N ALA A 502 -14.98 -35.97 -7.26
CA ALA A 502 -15.27 -35.96 -8.69
C ALA A 502 -14.26 -36.77 -9.53
N GLN A 503 -13.26 -37.41 -8.92
CA GLN A 503 -12.22 -38.22 -9.57
C GLN A 503 -11.49 -37.50 -10.72
N GLY A 504 -11.32 -36.18 -10.61
CA GLY A 504 -10.74 -35.34 -11.67
C GLY A 504 -11.53 -35.35 -12.99
N LYS A 505 -12.87 -35.44 -12.90
CA LYS A 505 -13.79 -35.53 -14.06
C LYS A 505 -14.85 -34.41 -14.14
N SER A 506 -14.89 -33.45 -13.21
CA SER A 506 -15.87 -32.35 -13.33
C SER A 506 -15.53 -31.42 -14.50
N TYR A 507 -16.53 -30.89 -15.19
CA TYR A 507 -16.33 -29.86 -16.21
C TYR A 507 -15.93 -28.51 -15.59
N LEU A 508 -16.59 -28.18 -14.47
CA LEU A 508 -16.37 -26.98 -13.67
C LEU A 508 -16.57 -27.35 -12.20
N TYR A 509 -15.68 -26.87 -11.34
CA TYR A 509 -15.81 -26.99 -9.89
C TYR A 509 -16.47 -25.74 -9.29
N ALA A 510 -17.44 -25.96 -8.41
CA ALA A 510 -18.25 -24.89 -7.81
C ALA A 510 -17.40 -23.91 -7.00
N GLU A 511 -16.40 -24.42 -6.27
CA GLU A 511 -15.49 -23.66 -5.44
C GLU A 511 -14.68 -22.63 -6.25
N LEU A 512 -14.22 -23.03 -7.45
CA LEU A 512 -13.51 -22.12 -8.37
C LEU A 512 -14.45 -21.07 -8.96
N PHE A 513 -15.68 -21.47 -9.32
CA PHE A 513 -16.66 -20.53 -9.86
C PHE A 513 -17.04 -19.45 -8.85
N TYR A 514 -17.46 -19.84 -7.64
CA TYR A 514 -17.84 -18.88 -6.61
C TYR A 514 -16.66 -18.00 -6.17
N HIS A 515 -15.46 -18.56 -5.99
CA HIS A 515 -14.28 -17.76 -5.65
C HIS A 515 -13.96 -16.69 -6.70
N ASN A 516 -13.99 -17.04 -7.99
CA ASN A 516 -13.78 -16.07 -9.08
C ASN A 516 -14.94 -15.04 -9.14
N ALA A 517 -16.19 -15.51 -9.13
CA ALA A 517 -17.37 -14.66 -9.27
C ALA A 517 -17.51 -13.65 -8.13
N GLU A 518 -17.45 -14.12 -6.88
CA GLU A 518 -17.52 -13.24 -5.70
C GLU A 518 -16.38 -12.22 -5.68
N THR A 519 -15.15 -12.65 -6.01
CA THR A 519 -14.00 -11.74 -6.05
C THR A 519 -14.18 -10.65 -7.10
N LEU A 520 -14.57 -11.02 -8.34
CA LEU A 520 -14.69 -10.03 -9.42
C LEU A 520 -15.93 -9.14 -9.27
N LEU A 521 -17.05 -9.65 -8.76
CA LEU A 521 -18.21 -8.85 -8.39
C LEU A 521 -17.83 -7.84 -7.29
N GLN A 522 -17.20 -8.29 -6.20
CA GLN A 522 -16.71 -7.40 -5.14
C GLN A 522 -15.75 -6.32 -5.69
N GLY A 523 -14.92 -6.65 -6.68
CA GLY A 523 -14.07 -5.67 -7.35
C GLY A 523 -14.87 -4.61 -8.09
N PHE A 524 -15.85 -5.02 -8.89
CA PHE A 524 -16.76 -4.10 -9.58
C PHE A 524 -17.54 -3.21 -8.61
N GLU A 525 -18.17 -3.79 -7.58
CA GLU A 525 -18.90 -3.02 -6.55
C GLU A 525 -17.98 -2.02 -5.85
N SER A 526 -16.76 -2.44 -5.45
CA SER A 526 -15.82 -1.55 -4.76
C SER A 526 -15.48 -0.31 -5.60
N GLY A 527 -15.33 -0.47 -6.92
CA GLY A 527 -15.10 0.65 -7.82
C GLY A 527 -16.33 1.54 -8.01
N TRP A 528 -17.51 0.93 -8.12
CA TRP A 528 -18.78 1.63 -8.28
C TRP A 528 -19.16 2.45 -7.03
N GLU A 529 -19.05 1.86 -5.84
CA GLU A 529 -19.38 2.47 -4.55
C GLU A 529 -18.39 3.56 -4.12
N GLN A 530 -17.09 3.42 -4.41
CA GLN A 530 -16.08 4.43 -4.03
C GLN A 530 -16.37 5.83 -4.60
N VAL A 531 -16.95 5.89 -5.81
CA VAL A 531 -17.37 7.16 -6.44
C VAL A 531 -18.60 7.75 -5.73
N ALA A 532 -19.44 6.91 -5.13
CA ALA A 532 -20.61 7.34 -4.37
C ALA A 532 -20.25 7.85 -2.96
N ASP A 533 -19.22 7.30 -2.32
CA ASP A 533 -18.81 7.71 -0.96
C ASP A 533 -17.85 8.91 -0.96
N GLN A 534 -17.12 9.16 -2.05
CA GLN A 534 -16.35 10.40 -2.27
C GLN A 534 -17.21 11.61 -2.64
N MET A 535 -18.55 11.50 -2.59
CA MET A 535 -19.44 12.64 -2.72
C MET A 535 -19.17 13.68 -1.62
N VAL A 536 -18.71 14.86 -2.01
CA VAL A 536 -18.84 16.05 -1.17
C VAL A 536 -20.33 16.29 -0.96
N ARG A 537 -20.85 15.94 0.23
CA ARG A 537 -22.17 16.36 0.68
C ARG A 537 -22.16 17.88 0.85
N LEU A 538 -22.41 18.60 -0.24
CA LEU A 538 -22.62 20.05 -0.29
C LEU A 538 -23.90 20.39 0.47
N THR A 539 -23.75 20.55 1.79
CA THR A 539 -24.61 21.27 2.73
C THR A 539 -26.06 21.50 2.30
N SER A 540 -26.96 20.66 2.82
CA SER A 540 -28.35 21.04 3.15
C SER A 540 -29.14 21.78 2.06
N ILE A 541 -29.03 21.35 0.80
CA ILE A 541 -30.04 21.60 -0.23
C ILE A 541 -30.55 20.22 -0.65
N GLY A 542 -31.85 19.98 -0.50
CA GLY A 542 -32.48 18.67 -0.62
C GLY A 542 -32.60 18.15 -2.06
N PHE A 543 -31.47 17.96 -2.73
CA PHE A 543 -31.35 17.19 -3.96
C PHE A 543 -30.64 15.89 -3.63
N ASP A 544 -31.41 14.81 -3.51
CA ASP A 544 -30.85 13.46 -3.47
C ASP A 544 -30.20 13.16 -4.83
N TYR A 545 -28.88 13.30 -4.93
CA TYR A 545 -28.08 12.70 -6.01
C TYR A 545 -27.97 11.18 -5.81
N GLY A 546 -29.12 10.53 -5.67
CA GLY A 546 -29.26 9.09 -5.55
C GLY A 546 -29.21 8.42 -6.91
N ILE A 547 -28.01 8.26 -7.47
CA ILE A 547 -27.80 7.45 -8.69
C ILE A 547 -27.50 5.99 -8.31
N THR A 548 -28.43 5.37 -7.58
CA THR A 548 -28.72 3.98 -7.93
C THR A 548 -29.45 4.02 -9.26
N ASN A 549 -28.78 3.61 -10.33
CA ASN A 549 -29.45 3.19 -11.56
C ASN A 549 -29.30 1.67 -11.68
N PRO A 550 -30.17 0.86 -11.03
CA PRO A 550 -30.03 -0.61 -10.99
C PRO A 550 -30.09 -1.28 -12.37
N LYS A 551 -30.53 -0.54 -13.39
CA LYS A 551 -30.90 -1.01 -14.73
C LYS A 551 -29.72 -1.56 -15.53
N MET A 552 -28.50 -1.08 -15.28
CA MET A 552 -27.30 -1.58 -15.99
C MET A 552 -26.46 -2.54 -15.16
N HIS A 553 -26.64 -2.53 -13.83
CA HIS A 553 -25.89 -3.33 -12.87
C HIS A 553 -25.94 -4.84 -13.19
N THR A 554 -27.15 -5.33 -13.47
CA THR A 554 -27.42 -6.72 -13.86
C THR A 554 -26.67 -7.18 -15.12
N ALA A 555 -26.39 -6.27 -16.06
CA ALA A 555 -25.67 -6.63 -17.29
C ALA A 555 -24.17 -6.87 -17.02
N TRP A 556 -23.54 -6.04 -16.18
CA TRP A 556 -22.17 -6.29 -15.71
C TRP A 556 -22.11 -7.53 -14.80
N GLU A 557 -23.10 -7.73 -13.92
CA GLU A 557 -23.21 -8.94 -13.10
C GLU A 557 -23.21 -10.21 -13.98
N LEU A 558 -24.10 -10.27 -14.98
CA LEU A 558 -24.14 -11.38 -15.94
C LEU A 558 -22.83 -11.54 -16.72
N ASN A 559 -22.20 -10.45 -17.15
CA ASN A 559 -20.91 -10.48 -17.83
C ASN A 559 -19.81 -11.08 -16.93
N LEU A 560 -19.76 -10.69 -15.65
CA LEU A 560 -18.83 -11.20 -14.66
C LEU A 560 -19.10 -12.66 -14.29
N LEU A 561 -20.35 -13.08 -14.16
CA LEU A 561 -20.74 -14.47 -13.94
C LEU A 561 -20.32 -15.36 -15.12
N ARG A 562 -20.56 -14.91 -16.36
CA ARG A 562 -20.12 -15.61 -17.59
C ARG A 562 -18.59 -15.73 -17.66
N PHE A 563 -17.86 -14.64 -17.42
CA PHE A 563 -16.40 -14.62 -17.39
C PHE A 563 -15.85 -15.57 -16.31
N SER A 564 -16.42 -15.52 -15.10
CA SER A 564 -16.03 -16.38 -13.97
C SER A 564 -16.31 -17.86 -14.24
N ALA A 565 -17.39 -18.19 -14.93
CA ALA A 565 -17.67 -19.55 -15.38
C ALA A 565 -16.67 -20.02 -16.45
N GLY A 566 -16.29 -19.13 -17.39
CA GLY A 566 -15.25 -19.39 -18.38
C GLY A 566 -13.88 -19.67 -17.74
N LYS A 567 -13.47 -18.84 -16.78
CA LYS A 567 -12.25 -18.99 -15.98
C LYS A 567 -12.27 -20.24 -15.10
N ALA A 568 -13.38 -20.50 -14.41
CA ALA A 568 -13.52 -21.68 -13.56
C ALA A 568 -13.47 -22.99 -14.37
N ALA A 569 -14.06 -23.03 -15.57
CA ALA A 569 -13.97 -24.20 -16.46
C ALA A 569 -12.53 -24.41 -16.98
N TYR A 570 -11.79 -23.34 -17.28
CA TYR A 570 -10.36 -23.40 -17.62
C TYR A 570 -9.53 -23.97 -16.45
N GLN A 571 -9.63 -23.36 -15.27
CA GLN A 571 -8.91 -23.80 -14.07
C GLN A 571 -9.29 -25.23 -13.67
N SER A 572 -10.55 -25.63 -13.85
CA SER A 572 -11.00 -27.01 -13.63
C SER A 572 -10.35 -28.00 -14.60
N ALA A 573 -10.16 -27.62 -15.87
CA ALA A 573 -9.45 -28.44 -16.85
C ALA A 573 -7.96 -28.65 -16.46
N GLU A 574 -7.27 -27.60 -16.01
CA GLU A 574 -5.90 -27.70 -15.50
C GLU A 574 -5.81 -28.58 -14.24
N VAL A 575 -6.71 -28.39 -13.28
CA VAL A 575 -6.74 -29.16 -12.02
C VAL A 575 -7.03 -30.64 -12.28
N ASN A 576 -7.92 -30.93 -13.21
CA ASN A 576 -8.19 -32.30 -13.67
C ASN A 576 -6.95 -32.95 -14.30
N GLU A 577 -6.14 -32.22 -15.05
CA GLU A 577 -4.87 -32.72 -15.59
C GLU A 577 -3.84 -32.99 -14.49
N ILE A 578 -3.71 -32.09 -13.51
CA ILE A 578 -2.83 -32.29 -12.35
C ILE A 578 -3.26 -33.53 -11.56
N TYR A 579 -4.56 -33.72 -11.30
CA TYR A 579 -5.09 -34.90 -10.61
C TYR A 579 -4.73 -36.20 -11.35
N ARG A 580 -4.91 -36.25 -12.67
CA ARG A 580 -4.59 -37.43 -13.50
C ARG A 580 -3.09 -37.76 -13.55
N ASN A 581 -2.24 -36.74 -13.53
CA ASN A 581 -0.79 -36.90 -13.58
C ASN A 581 -0.17 -37.22 -12.21
N SER A 582 -0.93 -37.08 -11.11
CA SER A 582 -0.46 -37.28 -9.74
C SER A 582 -0.42 -38.76 -9.33
N LYS A 583 0.56 -39.12 -8.51
CA LYS A 583 0.78 -40.51 -8.07
C LYS A 583 -0.10 -40.94 -6.89
N SER A 584 -0.56 -39.99 -6.08
CA SER A 584 -1.46 -40.19 -4.94
C SER A 584 -2.27 -38.91 -4.67
N PHE A 585 -3.30 -38.99 -3.82
CA PHE A 585 -4.04 -37.80 -3.37
C PHE A 585 -3.12 -36.78 -2.67
N ASP A 586 -2.11 -37.22 -1.91
CA ASP A 586 -1.15 -36.33 -1.24
C ASP A 586 -0.18 -35.66 -2.23
N ASP A 587 0.25 -36.36 -3.28
CA ASP A 587 1.04 -35.80 -4.40
C ASP A 587 0.23 -34.76 -5.19
N PHE A 588 -1.05 -35.07 -5.45
CA PHE A 588 -2.02 -34.15 -6.01
C PHE A 588 -2.22 -32.93 -5.12
N TYR A 589 -2.52 -33.10 -3.83
CA TYR A 589 -2.81 -32.02 -2.90
C TYR A 589 -1.60 -31.10 -2.70
N ARG A 590 -0.38 -31.65 -2.64
CA ARG A 590 0.85 -30.83 -2.60
C ARG A 590 1.06 -30.03 -3.88
N THR A 591 0.78 -30.61 -5.05
CA THR A 591 0.88 -29.93 -6.35
C THR A 591 -0.21 -28.87 -6.53
N LEU A 592 -1.44 -29.18 -6.13
CA LEU A 592 -2.59 -28.27 -6.11
C LEU A 592 -2.32 -27.08 -5.19
N LYS A 593 -1.88 -27.34 -3.95
CA LYS A 593 -1.48 -26.29 -3.01
C LYS A 593 -0.36 -25.44 -3.61
N LYS A 594 0.65 -26.02 -4.28
CA LYS A 594 1.69 -25.24 -4.97
C LYS A 594 1.17 -24.34 -6.10
N LYS A 595 0.08 -24.69 -6.79
CA LYS A 595 -0.57 -23.84 -7.80
C LYS A 595 -1.39 -22.71 -7.16
N PHE A 596 -2.22 -23.04 -6.18
CA PHE A 596 -3.21 -22.12 -5.58
C PHE A 596 -2.72 -21.35 -4.33
N SER A 597 -1.56 -21.66 -3.77
CA SER A 597 -0.98 -20.88 -2.66
C SER A 597 0.27 -20.12 -3.11
N THR A 598 0.34 -18.83 -2.73
CA THR A 598 1.42 -18.29 -1.87
C THR A 598 1.27 -16.78 -1.64
N TYR A 599 1.63 -16.36 -0.43
CA TYR A 599 2.77 -15.47 -0.26
C TYR A 599 3.78 -16.20 0.63
N GLU A 600 5.06 -16.10 0.32
CA GLU A 600 6.17 -16.33 1.24
C GLU A 600 7.21 -15.24 0.93
N ASN A 601 7.77 -14.59 1.95
CA ASN A 601 8.80 -13.55 1.80
C ASN A 601 8.48 -12.36 0.86
N GLY A 602 7.20 -12.00 0.73
CA GLY A 602 6.79 -10.73 0.09
C GLY A 602 6.91 -10.67 -1.44
N VAL A 603 7.17 -11.78 -2.12
CA VAL A 603 7.11 -11.88 -3.59
C VAL A 603 5.99 -12.85 -3.98
N LEU A 604 5.18 -12.44 -4.95
CA LEU A 604 4.12 -13.25 -5.53
C LEU A 604 4.71 -14.05 -6.71
N ILE A 605 4.63 -15.38 -6.70
CA ILE A 605 5.00 -16.22 -7.87
C ILE A 605 3.98 -17.35 -8.04
N SER A 606 2.72 -16.98 -8.31
CA SER A 606 1.71 -17.87 -8.91
C SER A 606 0.96 -17.09 -10.01
N PRO A 607 0.92 -17.61 -11.26
CA PRO A 607 0.23 -16.93 -12.36
C PRO A 607 -1.25 -16.66 -12.06
N ASP A 608 -1.95 -17.59 -11.40
CA ASP A 608 -3.40 -17.46 -11.15
C ASP A 608 -3.74 -16.24 -10.29
N LYS A 609 -2.88 -15.86 -9.35
CA LYS A 609 -3.10 -14.72 -8.46
C LYS A 609 -2.72 -13.39 -9.13
N GLU A 610 -1.72 -13.37 -10.02
CA GLU A 610 -1.47 -12.19 -10.88
C GLU A 610 -2.64 -11.95 -11.84
N HIS A 611 -3.19 -13.01 -12.45
CA HIS A 611 -4.35 -12.90 -13.33
C HIS A 611 -5.61 -12.45 -12.57
N LEU A 612 -5.98 -13.11 -11.47
CA LEU A 612 -7.17 -12.74 -10.69
C LEU A 612 -7.06 -11.33 -10.10
N GLN A 613 -5.87 -10.90 -9.64
CA GLN A 613 -5.67 -9.53 -9.17
C GLN A 613 -5.76 -8.51 -10.32
N THR A 614 -5.23 -8.83 -11.52
CA THR A 614 -5.30 -7.95 -12.70
C THR A 614 -6.73 -7.82 -13.23
N GLU A 615 -7.50 -8.92 -13.24
CA GLU A 615 -8.92 -8.93 -13.55
C GLU A 615 -9.72 -8.13 -12.52
N TRP A 616 -9.48 -8.35 -11.22
CA TRP A 616 -10.13 -7.60 -10.14
C TRP A 616 -9.85 -6.10 -10.25
N ASN A 617 -8.59 -5.71 -10.49
CA ASN A 617 -8.21 -4.30 -10.73
C ASN A 617 -8.95 -3.72 -11.94
N THR A 618 -9.20 -4.55 -12.95
CA THR A 618 -9.95 -4.15 -14.16
C THR A 618 -11.43 -4.02 -13.86
N ALA A 619 -12.04 -4.96 -13.13
CA ALA A 619 -13.43 -4.88 -12.69
C ALA A 619 -13.67 -3.62 -11.83
N ASN A 620 -12.78 -3.32 -10.89
CA ASN A 620 -12.81 -2.08 -10.09
C ASN A 620 -12.70 -0.83 -10.97
N ALA A 621 -11.74 -0.79 -11.90
CA ALA A 621 -11.59 0.35 -12.81
C ALA A 621 -12.79 0.53 -13.77
N VAL A 622 -13.48 -0.56 -14.14
CA VAL A 622 -14.72 -0.49 -14.92
C VAL A 622 -15.89 0.00 -14.07
N GLY A 623 -16.01 -0.43 -12.81
CA GLY A 623 -17.03 0.07 -11.88
C GLY A 623 -16.88 1.57 -11.62
N GLU A 624 -15.67 2.02 -11.29
CA GLU A 624 -15.32 3.45 -11.07
C GLU A 624 -15.60 4.30 -12.31
N SER A 625 -15.20 3.80 -13.48
CA SER A 625 -15.38 4.50 -14.75
C SER A 625 -16.85 4.54 -15.19
N ALA A 626 -17.60 3.44 -15.03
CA ALA A 626 -19.02 3.40 -15.37
C ALA A 626 -19.85 4.31 -14.45
N ALA A 627 -19.60 4.29 -13.13
CA ALA A 627 -20.22 5.23 -12.19
C ALA A 627 -19.91 6.69 -12.57
N THR A 628 -18.66 6.97 -12.97
CA THR A 628 -18.26 8.29 -13.49
C THR A 628 -19.00 8.65 -14.78
N TYR A 629 -19.16 7.73 -15.73
CA TYR A 629 -19.85 7.98 -17.00
C TYR A 629 -21.31 8.41 -16.79
N PHE A 630 -22.10 7.67 -16.00
CA PHE A 630 -23.49 8.04 -15.75
C PHE A 630 -23.62 9.34 -14.96
N ARG A 631 -22.76 9.58 -13.96
CA ARG A 631 -22.68 10.87 -13.26
C ARG A 631 -22.40 12.03 -14.21
N LEU A 632 -21.51 11.85 -15.18
CA LEU A 632 -21.20 12.88 -16.17
C LEU A 632 -22.35 13.11 -17.14
N LEU A 633 -23.07 12.06 -17.56
CA LEU A 633 -24.25 12.18 -18.43
C LEU A 633 -25.37 13.02 -17.80
N GLU A 634 -25.64 12.85 -16.51
CA GLU A 634 -26.63 13.66 -15.77
C GLU A 634 -26.25 15.15 -15.63
N GLN A 635 -24.97 15.48 -15.85
CA GLN A 635 -24.42 16.82 -15.69
C GLN A 635 -24.19 17.56 -17.02
N THR A 636 -24.59 16.96 -18.15
CA THR A 636 -24.34 17.44 -19.53
C THR A 636 -24.97 18.80 -19.87
N GLU A 637 -26.07 19.19 -19.19
CA GLU A 637 -26.65 20.53 -19.34
C GLU A 637 -25.73 21.64 -18.82
N THR A 638 -24.92 21.35 -17.79
CA THR A 638 -24.00 22.30 -17.16
C THR A 638 -22.58 22.17 -17.71
N PHE A 639 -22.09 20.94 -17.87
CA PHE A 639 -20.73 20.64 -18.32
C PHE A 639 -20.79 19.99 -19.70
N LYS A 640 -20.76 20.83 -20.74
CA LYS A 640 -20.87 20.41 -22.14
C LYS A 640 -19.61 19.68 -22.66
N TYR A 641 -18.50 19.78 -21.95
CA TYR A 641 -17.23 19.19 -22.34
C TYR A 641 -16.67 18.30 -21.24
N TRP A 642 -15.94 17.27 -21.65
CA TRP A 642 -15.21 16.37 -20.75
C TRP A 642 -13.73 16.42 -21.10
N ARG A 643 -12.86 16.39 -20.07
CA ARG A 643 -11.40 16.36 -20.24
C ARG A 643 -10.84 15.02 -19.79
N TYR A 644 -10.04 14.40 -20.65
CA TYR A 644 -9.34 13.16 -20.35
C TYR A 644 -8.11 13.46 -19.49
N LEU A 645 -8.02 12.86 -18.31
CA LEU A 645 -6.90 13.03 -17.41
C LEU A 645 -6.22 11.69 -17.07
N THR A 646 -4.97 11.80 -16.66
CA THR A 646 -4.18 10.69 -16.13
C THR A 646 -3.54 11.14 -14.82
N ILE A 647 -3.15 10.19 -13.97
CA ILE A 647 -2.55 10.52 -12.68
C ILE A 647 -1.11 11.07 -12.77
N GLY A 648 -0.53 11.13 -13.96
CA GLY A 648 0.79 11.74 -14.19
C GLY A 648 1.99 10.98 -13.61
N ASP A 649 1.78 9.83 -12.96
CA ASP A 649 2.89 9.02 -12.43
C ASP A 649 3.58 8.15 -13.49
N GLN A 650 4.75 7.63 -13.14
CA GLN A 650 5.60 6.86 -14.05
C GLN A 650 4.97 5.55 -14.53
N ARG A 651 3.89 5.07 -13.90
CA ARG A 651 3.16 3.85 -14.30
C ARG A 651 2.05 4.15 -15.32
N VAL A 652 1.71 5.41 -15.58
CA VAL A 652 0.88 5.79 -16.73
C VAL A 652 1.65 5.49 -18.01
N ARG A 653 1.09 4.65 -18.89
CA ARG A 653 1.72 4.28 -20.17
C ARG A 653 1.96 5.50 -21.06
N PRO A 654 3.07 5.62 -21.79
CA PRO A 654 3.40 6.81 -22.58
C PRO A 654 2.30 7.25 -23.55
N GLU A 655 1.65 6.31 -24.23
CA GLU A 655 0.56 6.55 -25.17
C GLU A 655 -0.72 7.07 -24.48
N HIS A 656 -1.01 6.64 -23.24
CA HIS A 656 -2.09 7.24 -22.45
C HIS A 656 -1.75 8.69 -22.00
N ARG A 657 -0.47 9.07 -21.92
CA ARG A 657 -0.08 10.46 -21.61
C ARG A 657 -0.34 11.41 -22.78
N LEU A 658 -0.39 10.90 -24.02
CA LEU A 658 -0.77 11.70 -25.20
C LEU A 658 -2.24 12.13 -25.15
N LEU A 659 -3.08 11.37 -24.43
CA LEU A 659 -4.47 11.71 -24.18
C LEU A 659 -4.65 12.67 -22.97
N HIS A 660 -3.60 12.93 -22.17
CA HIS A 660 -3.71 13.76 -20.98
C HIS A 660 -3.99 15.22 -21.35
N GLY A 661 -5.08 15.77 -20.85
CA GLY A 661 -5.51 17.14 -21.06
C GLY A 661 -6.42 17.35 -22.27
N LEU A 662 -6.61 16.35 -23.13
CA LEU A 662 -7.46 16.47 -24.32
C LEU A 662 -8.93 16.67 -23.91
N VAL A 663 -9.63 17.52 -24.65
CA VAL A 663 -11.02 17.92 -24.39
C VAL A 663 -11.90 17.61 -25.58
N PHE A 664 -13.07 17.02 -25.33
CA PHE A 664 -14.08 16.76 -26.34
C PHE A 664 -15.48 17.10 -25.78
N ALA A 665 -16.44 17.33 -26.68
CA ALA A 665 -17.84 17.47 -26.28
C ALA A 665 -18.34 16.17 -25.62
N TRP A 666 -19.29 16.26 -24.69
CA TRP A 666 -19.81 15.09 -23.97
C TRP A 666 -20.42 14.01 -24.89
N ASN A 667 -20.91 14.42 -26.06
CA ASN A 667 -21.53 13.57 -27.08
C ASN A 667 -20.60 13.24 -28.27
N ASP A 668 -19.30 13.53 -28.16
CA ASP A 668 -18.33 13.19 -29.20
C ASP A 668 -18.16 11.66 -29.28
N PRO A 669 -18.31 11.01 -30.45
CA PRO A 669 -18.14 9.57 -30.62
C PRO A 669 -16.78 9.04 -30.18
N ILE A 670 -15.75 9.89 -30.03
CA ILE A 670 -14.45 9.49 -29.50
C ILE A 670 -14.56 8.79 -28.14
N TRP A 671 -15.54 9.16 -27.31
CA TRP A 671 -15.75 8.54 -26.00
C TRP A 671 -16.13 7.07 -26.12
N ASP A 672 -16.76 6.62 -27.20
CA ASP A 672 -17.04 5.19 -27.42
C ASP A 672 -15.77 4.35 -27.61
N GLU A 673 -14.64 4.99 -27.93
CA GLU A 673 -13.34 4.32 -28.06
C GLU A 673 -12.38 4.61 -26.89
N ILE A 674 -12.27 5.86 -26.41
CA ILE A 674 -11.24 6.24 -25.42
C ILE A 674 -11.72 6.34 -23.97
N PHE A 675 -13.00 6.11 -23.65
CA PHE A 675 -13.43 6.19 -22.25
C PHE A 675 -12.72 5.10 -21.40
N PRO A 676 -12.01 5.44 -20.31
CA PRO A 676 -11.23 4.47 -19.53
C PRO A 676 -12.07 3.27 -19.04
N PRO A 677 -11.46 2.10 -18.76
CA PRO A 677 -10.02 1.80 -18.83
C PRO A 677 -9.54 1.38 -20.22
N ASN A 678 -8.54 2.10 -20.75
CA ASN A 678 -7.90 1.84 -22.07
C ASN A 678 -6.82 0.74 -22.09
N GLY A 679 -6.69 -0.04 -21.01
CA GLY A 679 -5.70 -1.12 -20.90
C GLY A 679 -5.68 -1.74 -19.51
N TRP A 680 -5.04 -2.91 -19.37
CA TRP A 680 -4.86 -3.58 -18.07
C TRP A 680 -4.21 -2.62 -17.04
N GLY A 681 -4.80 -2.48 -15.85
CA GLY A 681 -4.31 -1.53 -14.84
C GLY A 681 -4.27 -0.08 -15.32
N CYS A 682 -5.28 0.36 -16.09
CA CYS A 682 -5.38 1.76 -16.52
C CYS A 682 -5.49 2.71 -15.32
N ARG A 683 -4.93 3.93 -15.48
CA ARG A 683 -4.86 4.96 -14.41
C ARG A 683 -5.25 6.34 -14.94
N CYS A 684 -6.31 6.33 -15.73
CA CYS A 684 -6.87 7.48 -16.45
C CYS A 684 -8.34 7.62 -16.06
N TYR A 685 -8.82 8.86 -15.99
CA TYR A 685 -10.14 9.22 -15.49
C TYR A 685 -10.64 10.47 -16.24
N ILE A 686 -11.95 10.69 -16.22
CA ILE A 686 -12.59 11.78 -16.96
C ILE A 686 -13.16 12.79 -15.96
N VAL A 687 -12.98 14.08 -16.24
CA VAL A 687 -13.56 15.18 -15.45
C VAL A 687 -14.48 16.06 -16.32
N PRO A 688 -15.56 16.61 -15.73
CA PRO A 688 -16.42 17.56 -16.43
C PRO A 688 -15.73 18.93 -16.53
N VAL A 689 -16.01 19.68 -17.59
CA VAL A 689 -15.46 21.01 -17.88
C VAL A 689 -16.55 21.95 -18.38
N LEU A 690 -16.52 23.21 -17.96
CA LEU A 690 -17.51 24.21 -18.35
C LEU A 690 -17.25 24.74 -19.77
N GLU A 691 -18.31 25.19 -20.46
CA GLU A 691 -18.23 25.74 -21.82
C GLU A 691 -17.30 26.96 -21.94
N ASN A 692 -17.16 27.76 -20.89
CA ASN A 692 -16.27 28.93 -20.86
C ASN A 692 -14.81 28.60 -20.51
N GLU A 693 -14.49 27.36 -20.17
CA GLU A 693 -13.12 26.88 -19.87
C GLU A 693 -12.44 26.22 -21.08
N VAL A 694 -13.16 26.09 -22.21
CA VAL A 694 -12.71 25.42 -23.44
C VAL A 694 -12.66 26.43 -24.57
N THR A 695 -11.67 26.28 -25.47
CA THR A 695 -11.55 27.13 -26.67
C THR A 695 -11.67 26.29 -27.95
N ASP A 696 -12.17 26.87 -29.03
CA ASP A 696 -12.27 26.18 -30.34
C ASP A 696 -10.92 25.59 -30.78
N LYS A 697 -9.84 26.33 -30.51
CA LYS A 697 -8.46 25.89 -30.77
C LYS A 697 -8.08 24.63 -29.97
N GLU A 698 -8.45 24.56 -28.69
CA GLU A 698 -8.18 23.39 -27.84
C GLU A 698 -8.94 22.15 -28.33
N LEU A 699 -10.15 22.33 -28.89
CA LEU A 699 -10.92 21.25 -29.52
C LEU A 699 -10.26 20.77 -30.82
N GLU A 700 -9.82 21.67 -31.70
CA GLU A 700 -9.08 21.33 -32.92
C GLU A 700 -7.77 20.60 -32.61
N GLU A 701 -6.98 21.09 -31.65
CA GLU A 701 -5.74 20.44 -31.19
C GLU A 701 -6.04 19.06 -30.58
N SER A 702 -7.13 18.93 -29.80
CA SER A 702 -7.53 17.65 -29.21
C SER A 702 -7.94 16.61 -30.25
N GLN A 703 -8.70 16.98 -31.27
CA GLN A 703 -9.07 16.07 -32.37
C GLN A 703 -7.85 15.60 -33.18
N LEU A 704 -6.89 16.49 -33.44
CA LEU A 704 -5.67 16.13 -34.16
C LEU A 704 -4.77 15.18 -33.35
N MET A 705 -4.64 15.40 -32.04
CA MET A 705 -3.90 14.52 -31.13
C MET A 705 -4.55 13.14 -30.98
N ALA A 706 -5.88 13.08 -30.85
CA ALA A 706 -6.64 11.84 -30.82
C ALA A 706 -6.46 11.01 -32.10
N LYS A 707 -6.51 11.66 -33.27
CA LYS A 707 -6.26 10.97 -34.54
C LYS A 707 -4.86 10.34 -34.60
N SER A 708 -3.83 11.06 -34.14
CA SER A 708 -2.47 10.52 -34.05
C SER A 708 -2.36 9.33 -33.08
N PHE A 709 -3.13 9.33 -31.98
CA PHE A 709 -3.21 8.19 -31.07
C PHE A 709 -3.85 6.95 -31.74
N PHE A 710 -4.95 7.13 -32.48
CA PHE A 710 -5.61 6.04 -33.20
C PHE A 710 -4.80 5.45 -34.36
N GLU A 711 -3.86 6.21 -34.93
CA GLU A 711 -2.93 5.73 -35.96
C GLU A 711 -1.73 4.94 -35.37
N SER A 712 -1.62 4.81 -34.04
CA SER A 712 -0.49 4.15 -33.38
C SER A 712 -0.58 2.61 -33.34
N GLU A 713 0.57 1.94 -33.41
CA GLU A 713 0.64 0.47 -33.28
C GLU A 713 0.18 -0.03 -31.90
N GLU A 714 0.43 0.74 -30.83
CA GLU A 714 0.01 0.37 -29.47
C GLU A 714 -1.50 0.45 -29.31
N TRP A 715 -2.16 1.42 -29.94
CA TRP A 715 -3.63 1.43 -30.02
C TRP A 715 -4.16 0.18 -30.71
N ALA A 716 -3.60 -0.19 -31.86
CA ALA A 716 -4.00 -1.40 -32.58
C ALA A 716 -3.81 -2.69 -31.73
N LYS A 717 -2.75 -2.76 -30.92
CA LYS A 717 -2.52 -3.85 -29.96
C LYS A 717 -3.56 -3.82 -28.83
N SER A 718 -3.82 -2.66 -28.22
CA SER A 718 -4.79 -2.52 -27.13
C SER A 718 -6.21 -2.87 -27.58
N LYS A 719 -6.64 -2.40 -28.75
CA LYS A 719 -7.93 -2.72 -29.37
C LYS A 719 -8.07 -4.21 -29.68
N LYS A 720 -7.01 -4.85 -30.18
CA LYS A 720 -6.94 -6.31 -30.37
C LYS A 720 -6.97 -7.12 -29.06
N SER A 721 -6.54 -6.53 -27.94
CA SER A 721 -6.61 -7.11 -26.58
C SER A 721 -7.93 -6.84 -25.86
N GLY A 722 -8.92 -6.25 -26.53
CA GLY A 722 -10.26 -6.02 -25.98
C GLY A 722 -10.45 -4.69 -25.27
N PHE A 723 -9.54 -3.74 -25.45
CA PHE A 723 -9.76 -2.34 -25.05
C PHE A 723 -10.26 -1.52 -26.24
N GLY A 724 -10.37 -0.21 -26.07
CA GLY A 724 -10.90 0.67 -27.11
C GLY A 724 -12.42 0.57 -27.29
N ILE A 725 -13.13 0.40 -26.17
CA ILE A 725 -14.59 0.38 -26.06
C ILE A 725 -15.01 1.11 -24.78
N ASN A 726 -16.09 1.89 -24.84
CA ASN A 726 -16.73 2.43 -23.64
C ASN A 726 -17.54 1.33 -22.92
N ARG A 727 -17.00 0.83 -21.82
CA ARG A 727 -17.59 -0.27 -21.04
C ARG A 727 -18.84 0.13 -20.25
N ALA A 728 -19.08 1.43 -20.07
CA ALA A 728 -20.34 1.93 -19.56
C ALA A 728 -21.46 1.77 -20.61
N ASN A 729 -21.14 1.97 -21.90
CA ASN A 729 -22.07 1.83 -23.01
C ASN A 729 -22.27 0.36 -23.45
N THR A 730 -21.20 -0.43 -23.53
CA THR A 730 -21.33 -1.86 -23.92
C THR A 730 -21.92 -2.74 -22.81
N LYS A 731 -21.87 -2.28 -21.55
CA LYS A 731 -22.31 -3.02 -20.36
C LYS A 731 -21.47 -4.29 -20.08
N GLU A 732 -20.20 -4.27 -20.50
CA GLU A 732 -19.28 -5.41 -20.39
C GLU A 732 -17.99 -5.06 -19.63
N VAL A 733 -17.73 -5.78 -18.53
CA VAL A 733 -16.45 -5.69 -17.78
C VAL A 733 -15.33 -6.41 -18.53
N PHE A 734 -15.63 -7.55 -19.15
CA PHE A 734 -14.74 -8.30 -20.04
C PHE A 734 -15.49 -8.67 -21.32
N ASN A 735 -14.90 -8.39 -22.49
CA ASN A 735 -15.46 -8.83 -23.76
C ASN A 735 -14.89 -10.21 -24.17
N ASP A 736 -15.43 -10.78 -25.23
CA ASP A 736 -15.04 -12.11 -25.73
C ASP A 736 -13.55 -12.28 -26.04
N SER A 737 -12.83 -11.20 -26.35
CA SER A 737 -11.39 -11.28 -26.64
C SER A 737 -10.52 -11.49 -25.39
N GLN A 738 -11.06 -11.17 -24.21
CA GLN A 738 -10.40 -11.31 -22.90
C GLN A 738 -10.77 -12.62 -22.19
N GLN A 739 -11.70 -13.41 -22.75
CA GLN A 739 -12.15 -14.68 -22.19
C GLN A 739 -11.08 -15.78 -22.26
N TYR A 740 -11.14 -16.72 -21.32
CA TYR A 740 -10.25 -17.90 -21.26
C TYR A 740 -10.49 -18.94 -22.38
N SER A 741 -11.38 -18.66 -23.34
CA SER A 741 -11.73 -19.55 -24.44
C SER A 741 -11.77 -18.79 -25.77
N SER A 742 -11.36 -19.45 -26.85
CA SER A 742 -11.57 -18.96 -28.22
C SER A 742 -13.02 -19.10 -28.70
N THR A 743 -13.87 -19.79 -27.93
CA THR A 743 -15.30 -19.98 -28.19
C THR A 743 -16.10 -19.90 -26.88
N PRO A 744 -16.23 -18.72 -26.25
CA PRO A 744 -16.89 -18.56 -24.95
C PRO A 744 -18.32 -19.12 -24.93
N GLU A 745 -19.08 -18.92 -25.99
CA GLU A 745 -20.42 -19.48 -26.19
C GLU A 745 -20.48 -21.01 -25.97
N LYS A 746 -19.47 -21.75 -26.44
CA LYS A 746 -19.43 -23.21 -26.29
C LYS A 746 -19.14 -23.64 -24.85
N VAL A 747 -18.37 -22.83 -24.11
CA VAL A 747 -18.14 -23.04 -22.68
C VAL A 747 -19.43 -22.78 -21.91
N LEU A 748 -20.08 -21.64 -22.15
CA LEU A 748 -21.36 -21.29 -21.53
C LEU A 748 -22.48 -22.28 -21.86
N LYS A 749 -22.51 -22.84 -23.08
CA LYS A 749 -23.44 -23.90 -23.46
C LYS A 749 -23.23 -25.19 -22.65
N ASN A 750 -21.99 -25.55 -22.34
CA ASN A 750 -21.71 -26.70 -21.47
C ASN A 750 -22.10 -26.39 -20.01
N VAL A 751 -21.86 -25.16 -19.53
CA VAL A 751 -22.31 -24.70 -18.20
C VAL A 751 -23.85 -24.71 -18.11
N GLY A 752 -24.57 -24.33 -19.17
CA GLY A 752 -26.04 -24.45 -19.27
C GLY A 752 -26.57 -25.89 -19.24
N GLN A 753 -25.68 -26.88 -19.39
CA GLN A 753 -25.97 -28.31 -19.26
C GLN A 753 -25.44 -28.92 -17.95
N MET A 754 -24.96 -28.10 -17.00
CA MET A 754 -24.76 -28.50 -15.60
C MET A 754 -26.08 -28.37 -14.84
N TYR A 755 -26.36 -29.32 -13.95
CA TYR A 755 -27.60 -29.43 -13.18
C TYR A 755 -27.32 -29.39 -11.68
N TYR A 756 -28.38 -29.27 -10.87
CA TYR A 756 -28.31 -29.19 -9.41
C TYR A 756 -27.36 -30.19 -8.73
N ASP A 757 -27.22 -31.41 -9.25
CA ASP A 757 -26.37 -32.45 -8.69
C ASP A 757 -24.88 -32.24 -8.98
N ASP A 758 -24.54 -31.60 -10.11
CA ASP A 758 -23.17 -31.15 -10.43
C ASP A 758 -22.70 -30.04 -9.45
N TRP A 759 -23.66 -29.30 -8.88
CA TRP A 759 -23.45 -28.28 -7.83
C TRP A 759 -23.62 -28.82 -6.40
N GLY A 760 -23.82 -30.13 -6.22
CA GLY A 760 -23.97 -30.77 -4.90
C GLY A 760 -25.27 -30.43 -4.15
N MET A 761 -26.28 -29.88 -4.83
CA MET A 761 -27.54 -29.46 -4.22
C MET A 761 -28.49 -30.66 -4.01
N LYS A 762 -29.47 -30.52 -3.12
CA LYS A 762 -30.50 -31.56 -2.89
C LYS A 762 -31.48 -31.65 -4.07
N PRO A 763 -32.05 -32.83 -4.38
CA PRO A 763 -33.10 -33.01 -5.38
C PRO A 763 -34.32 -32.11 -5.22
N ILE A 764 -34.97 -31.76 -6.33
CA ILE A 764 -36.11 -30.82 -6.35
C ILE A 764 -37.30 -31.30 -5.49
N LYS A 765 -37.52 -32.63 -5.41
CA LYS A 765 -38.54 -33.24 -4.56
C LYS A 765 -38.27 -33.04 -3.07
N GLU A 766 -37.02 -33.16 -2.64
CA GLU A 766 -36.63 -32.91 -1.23
C GLU A 766 -36.78 -31.44 -0.86
N ARG A 767 -36.43 -30.52 -1.77
CA ARG A 767 -36.62 -29.08 -1.58
C ARG A 767 -38.10 -28.71 -1.45
N GLN A 768 -38.97 -29.32 -2.28
CA GLN A 768 -40.42 -29.14 -2.15
C GLN A 768 -40.98 -29.75 -0.85
N ALA A 769 -40.54 -30.95 -0.46
CA ALA A 769 -40.98 -31.61 0.77
C ALA A 769 -40.55 -30.84 2.04
N ALA A 770 -39.43 -30.13 1.99
CA ALA A 770 -38.96 -29.26 3.07
C ALA A 770 -39.67 -27.88 3.13
N ALA A 771 -40.50 -27.53 2.14
CA ALA A 771 -41.20 -26.25 2.12
C ALA A 771 -42.26 -26.17 3.24
N THR A 772 -42.31 -25.04 3.95
CA THR A 772 -43.25 -24.83 5.06
C THR A 772 -44.58 -24.24 4.61
N GLY A 773 -44.55 -23.34 3.62
CA GLY A 773 -45.70 -22.62 3.07
C GLY A 773 -46.58 -23.44 2.12
N VAL A 774 -47.84 -23.05 2.01
CA VAL A 774 -48.82 -23.53 1.02
C VAL A 774 -49.08 -22.37 0.05
N PHE A 775 -49.22 -22.66 -1.23
CA PHE A 775 -49.56 -21.69 -2.27
C PHE A 775 -51.07 -21.69 -2.52
N GLU A 776 -51.69 -20.51 -2.46
CA GLU A 776 -53.11 -20.34 -2.81
C GLU A 776 -53.24 -19.82 -4.25
N PRO A 777 -53.79 -20.62 -5.20
CA PRO A 777 -53.97 -20.18 -6.57
C PRO A 777 -55.14 -19.20 -6.72
N ALA A 778 -55.05 -18.26 -7.65
CA ALA A 778 -56.15 -17.32 -7.91
C ALA A 778 -57.42 -18.05 -8.42
N GLU A 779 -58.55 -17.78 -7.76
CA GLU A 779 -59.84 -18.43 -8.07
C GLU A 779 -60.45 -17.96 -9.40
N ASN A 780 -60.26 -16.69 -9.74
CA ASN A 780 -60.86 -16.04 -10.91
C ASN A 780 -59.83 -15.26 -11.74
N ARG A 781 -60.26 -14.72 -12.87
CA ARG A 781 -59.41 -14.05 -13.86
C ARG A 781 -59.31 -12.52 -13.64
N ASP A 782 -60.06 -11.97 -12.69
CA ASP A 782 -60.03 -10.53 -12.35
C ASP A 782 -58.65 -10.12 -11.79
N ILE A 783 -57.95 -11.08 -11.16
CA ILE A 783 -56.55 -10.96 -10.72
C ILE A 783 -55.61 -10.41 -11.80
N ILE A 784 -55.89 -10.63 -13.09
CA ILE A 784 -55.07 -10.11 -14.21
C ILE A 784 -55.16 -8.57 -14.28
N GLN A 785 -56.37 -8.03 -14.07
CA GLN A 785 -56.59 -6.58 -14.03
C GLN A 785 -56.02 -5.96 -12.77
N ASP A 786 -56.22 -6.60 -11.61
CA ASP A 786 -55.74 -6.08 -10.33
C ASP A 786 -54.21 -6.09 -10.25
N PHE A 787 -53.57 -7.18 -10.69
CA PHE A 787 -52.11 -7.27 -10.80
C PHE A 787 -51.53 -6.19 -11.73
N TYR A 788 -52.18 -5.94 -12.89
CA TYR A 788 -51.80 -4.86 -13.78
C TYR A 788 -51.99 -3.48 -13.14
N ARG A 789 -53.08 -3.26 -12.39
CA ARG A 789 -53.36 -1.99 -11.69
C ARG A 789 -52.37 -1.72 -10.56
N GLN A 790 -51.92 -2.76 -9.86
CA GLN A 790 -50.94 -2.70 -8.78
C GLN A 790 -49.54 -2.33 -9.29
N HIS A 791 -49.10 -2.93 -10.40
CA HIS A 791 -47.71 -2.82 -10.88
C HIS A 791 -47.49 -1.90 -12.08
N LYS A 792 -48.54 -1.27 -12.65
CA LYS A 792 -48.39 -0.36 -13.79
C LYS A 792 -47.53 0.86 -13.43
N VAL A 793 -46.50 1.10 -14.24
CA VAL A 793 -45.78 2.38 -14.30
C VAL A 793 -46.11 3.16 -15.57
N SER A 794 -46.64 2.49 -16.59
CA SER A 794 -47.14 3.14 -17.82
C SER A 794 -48.31 2.37 -18.45
N THR A 795 -48.84 2.92 -19.54
CA THR A 795 -49.90 2.26 -20.34
C THR A 795 -49.46 0.93 -20.96
N ARG A 796 -48.15 0.67 -21.08
CA ARG A 796 -47.57 -0.52 -21.72
C ARG A 796 -46.70 -1.40 -20.81
N LYS A 797 -46.06 -0.83 -19.78
CA LYS A 797 -45.13 -1.54 -18.88
C LYS A 797 -45.59 -1.52 -17.42
N MET A 798 -45.36 -2.64 -16.74
CA MET A 798 -45.35 -2.78 -15.28
C MET A 798 -43.90 -2.84 -14.78
N LEU A 799 -43.71 -2.55 -13.50
CA LEU A 799 -42.42 -2.64 -12.81
C LEU A 799 -42.56 -3.51 -11.57
N LEU A 800 -41.58 -4.38 -11.37
CA LEU A 800 -41.45 -5.29 -10.24
C LEU A 800 -40.01 -5.26 -9.73
N GLU A 801 -39.77 -5.85 -8.57
CA GLU A 801 -38.45 -5.91 -7.93
C GLU A 801 -38.14 -7.35 -7.50
N ASP A 802 -36.87 -7.72 -7.56
CA ASP A 802 -36.39 -9.00 -7.07
C ASP A 802 -35.72 -8.93 -5.68
N TYR A 803 -35.19 -10.05 -5.21
CA TYR A 803 -34.54 -10.18 -3.90
C TYR A 803 -33.27 -9.36 -3.69
N MET A 804 -32.70 -8.76 -4.74
CA MET A 804 -31.59 -7.82 -4.70
C MET A 804 -32.06 -6.37 -4.96
N GLY A 805 -33.36 -6.14 -5.08
CA GLY A 805 -33.92 -4.84 -5.45
C GLY A 805 -33.74 -4.51 -6.94
N ARG A 806 -33.43 -5.49 -7.80
CA ARG A 806 -33.30 -5.25 -9.25
C ARG A 806 -34.67 -4.97 -9.86
N GLU A 807 -34.78 -3.86 -10.57
CA GLU A 807 -35.94 -3.51 -11.37
C GLU A 807 -36.16 -4.55 -12.49
N ILE A 808 -37.30 -5.25 -12.46
CA ILE A 808 -37.74 -6.16 -13.51
C ILE A 808 -38.97 -5.57 -14.19
N THR A 809 -38.84 -5.29 -15.48
CA THR A 809 -39.94 -4.82 -16.31
C THR A 809 -40.86 -5.97 -16.72
N PHE A 810 -42.16 -5.69 -16.87
CA PHE A 810 -43.10 -6.68 -17.37
C PHE A 810 -44.10 -6.03 -18.32
N GLU A 811 -44.07 -6.45 -19.58
CA GLU A 811 -44.94 -5.88 -20.61
C GLU A 811 -46.40 -6.29 -20.44
N LYS A 812 -47.31 -5.32 -20.60
CA LYS A 812 -48.76 -5.57 -20.62
C LYS A 812 -49.13 -6.62 -21.65
N ASN A 813 -48.64 -6.51 -22.89
CA ASN A 813 -48.95 -7.46 -23.95
C ASN A 813 -48.53 -8.90 -23.59
N ARG A 814 -47.40 -9.04 -22.89
CA ARG A 814 -46.87 -10.34 -22.45
C ARG A 814 -47.69 -10.93 -21.30
N LEU A 815 -48.19 -10.12 -20.36
CA LEU A 815 -49.15 -10.55 -19.32
C LEU A 815 -50.44 -11.10 -19.94
N TYR A 816 -51.12 -10.32 -20.79
CA TYR A 816 -52.39 -10.72 -21.38
C TYR A 816 -52.24 -11.88 -22.38
N GLY A 817 -51.13 -11.94 -23.12
CA GLY A 817 -50.79 -13.08 -23.97
C GLY A 817 -50.62 -14.38 -23.18
N HIS A 818 -49.81 -14.35 -22.10
CA HIS A 818 -49.60 -15.53 -21.25
C HIS A 818 -50.77 -15.87 -20.31
N THR A 819 -51.93 -15.20 -20.43
CA THR A 819 -53.14 -15.51 -19.66
C THR A 819 -54.39 -15.66 -20.53
N ALA A 820 -54.26 -15.68 -21.87
CA ALA A 820 -55.39 -15.76 -22.79
C ALA A 820 -56.21 -17.06 -22.64
N GLU A 821 -57.54 -16.97 -22.73
CA GLU A 821 -58.48 -18.06 -22.34
C GLU A 821 -58.35 -19.33 -23.18
N ASN A 822 -58.02 -19.18 -24.47
CA ASN A 822 -57.94 -20.28 -25.43
C ASN A 822 -56.49 -20.64 -25.82
N ASP A 823 -55.51 -20.34 -24.95
CA ASP A 823 -54.10 -20.61 -25.19
C ASP A 823 -53.52 -21.65 -24.21
N LYS A 824 -52.44 -22.33 -24.60
CA LYS A 824 -51.65 -23.25 -23.75
C LYS A 824 -51.13 -22.61 -22.44
N TYR A 825 -51.19 -21.29 -22.34
CA TYR A 825 -50.80 -20.50 -21.19
C TYR A 825 -51.99 -20.03 -20.33
N GLY A 826 -53.23 -20.28 -20.75
CA GLY A 826 -54.44 -19.69 -20.19
C GLY A 826 -54.67 -19.92 -18.69
N GLU A 827 -54.10 -20.98 -18.10
CA GLU A 827 -54.18 -21.29 -16.66
C GLU A 827 -53.17 -20.52 -15.78
N ARG A 828 -52.25 -19.73 -16.36
CA ARG A 828 -51.18 -19.06 -15.60
C ARG A 828 -51.64 -17.91 -14.71
N TYR A 829 -52.85 -17.39 -14.88
CA TYR A 829 -53.43 -16.39 -13.97
C TYR A 829 -53.50 -16.93 -12.54
N LYS A 830 -53.75 -18.23 -12.37
CA LYS A 830 -53.77 -18.94 -11.08
C LYS A 830 -52.47 -18.76 -10.29
N TYR A 831 -51.35 -18.56 -10.98
CA TYR A 831 -50.01 -18.44 -10.37
C TYR A 831 -49.50 -17.00 -10.29
N LEU A 832 -50.27 -15.99 -10.75
CA LEU A 832 -49.91 -14.57 -10.61
C LEU A 832 -49.69 -14.11 -9.16
N PRO A 833 -50.50 -14.53 -8.15
CA PRO A 833 -50.28 -14.13 -6.75
C PRO A 833 -48.90 -14.53 -6.21
N GLY A 834 -48.31 -15.61 -6.74
CA GLY A 834 -46.99 -16.10 -6.33
C GLY A 834 -45.82 -15.38 -6.99
N LEU A 835 -46.06 -14.53 -8.00
CA LEU A 835 -45.02 -13.94 -8.83
C LEU A 835 -44.15 -12.97 -8.02
N ASP A 836 -44.75 -11.99 -7.34
CA ASP A 836 -44.04 -11.07 -6.43
C ASP A 836 -43.21 -11.81 -5.37
N GLN A 837 -43.82 -12.79 -4.71
CA GLN A 837 -43.17 -13.54 -3.65
C GLN A 837 -42.02 -14.40 -4.17
N THR A 838 -42.10 -14.88 -5.41
CA THR A 838 -41.04 -15.63 -6.09
C THR A 838 -39.88 -14.72 -6.49
N LEU A 839 -40.14 -13.48 -6.93
CA LEU A 839 -39.07 -12.52 -7.26
C LEU A 839 -38.39 -11.96 -6.00
N LYS A 840 -39.16 -11.53 -5.00
CA LYS A 840 -38.66 -10.88 -3.77
C LYS A 840 -38.10 -11.86 -2.75
N LYS A 841 -38.64 -13.08 -2.66
CA LYS A 841 -38.19 -14.14 -1.73
C LYS A 841 -38.06 -15.52 -2.42
N PRO A 842 -37.26 -15.64 -3.50
CA PRO A 842 -36.93 -16.92 -4.13
C PRO A 842 -36.13 -17.78 -3.16
N ASP A 843 -36.34 -19.08 -3.27
CA ASP A 843 -35.56 -20.09 -2.53
C ASP A 843 -34.35 -20.54 -3.36
N GLU A 844 -34.44 -20.51 -4.70
CA GLU A 844 -33.29 -20.67 -5.60
C GLU A 844 -33.35 -19.66 -6.75
N VAL A 845 -32.18 -19.24 -7.23
CA VAL A 845 -32.04 -18.42 -8.44
C VAL A 845 -30.89 -18.96 -9.29
N TRP A 846 -31.15 -19.11 -10.58
CA TRP A 846 -30.27 -19.71 -11.57
C TRP A 846 -30.08 -18.77 -12.75
N VAL A 847 -28.88 -18.71 -13.33
CA VAL A 847 -28.61 -18.06 -14.62
C VAL A 847 -28.36 -19.15 -15.67
N ASN A 848 -29.09 -19.11 -16.79
CA ASN A 848 -28.99 -20.13 -17.84
C ASN A 848 -29.32 -19.60 -19.24
N ASP A 849 -29.45 -20.52 -20.20
CA ASP A 849 -29.76 -20.26 -21.61
C ASP A 849 -31.24 -20.52 -22.01
N ASP A 850 -32.21 -20.30 -21.11
CA ASP A 850 -33.67 -20.33 -21.38
C ASP A 850 -34.13 -19.18 -22.34
N GLY A 851 -33.30 -18.84 -23.34
CA GLY A 851 -33.52 -17.80 -24.35
C GLY A 851 -32.61 -17.87 -25.58
N SER A 852 -31.80 -18.92 -25.74
CA SER A 852 -30.69 -19.09 -26.72
C SER A 852 -29.37 -18.41 -26.37
N GLN A 853 -29.37 -17.36 -25.55
CA GLN A 853 -28.17 -16.79 -24.94
C GLN A 853 -28.16 -17.04 -23.43
N PHE A 854 -26.99 -17.00 -22.80
CA PHE A 854 -26.81 -17.27 -21.36
C PHE A 854 -27.15 -16.03 -20.51
N ASP A 855 -28.36 -15.50 -20.67
CA ASP A 855 -28.83 -14.17 -20.20
C ASP A 855 -30.03 -14.24 -19.25
N SER A 856 -30.54 -15.44 -18.96
CA SER A 856 -31.86 -15.63 -18.38
C SER A 856 -31.77 -16.01 -16.91
N TYR A 857 -32.34 -15.18 -16.04
CA TYR A 857 -32.53 -15.48 -14.62
C TYR A 857 -33.79 -16.32 -14.43
N VAL A 858 -33.64 -17.43 -13.71
CA VAL A 858 -34.69 -18.38 -13.35
C VAL A 858 -34.84 -18.38 -11.83
N TYR A 859 -35.95 -17.81 -11.37
CA TYR A 859 -36.34 -17.74 -9.96
C TYR A 859 -37.26 -18.92 -9.63
N LEU A 860 -36.97 -19.63 -8.54
CA LEU A 860 -37.78 -20.75 -8.05
C LEU A 860 -38.24 -20.47 -6.62
N LYS A 861 -39.52 -20.74 -6.36
CA LYS A 861 -40.11 -20.73 -5.02
C LYS A 861 -40.87 -22.02 -4.74
N TYR A 862 -40.54 -22.67 -3.62
CA TYR A 862 -41.12 -23.93 -3.19
C TYR A 862 -42.26 -23.73 -2.20
N TYR A 863 -43.37 -24.41 -2.45
CA TYR A 863 -44.50 -24.57 -1.55
C TYR A 863 -44.86 -26.07 -1.49
N LYS A 864 -45.53 -26.49 -0.42
CA LYS A 864 -45.94 -27.90 -0.21
C LYS A 864 -46.75 -28.47 -1.38
N ASN A 865 -47.54 -27.63 -2.05
CA ASN A 865 -48.46 -27.98 -3.13
C ASN A 865 -48.08 -27.41 -4.52
N ALA A 866 -47.04 -26.56 -4.62
CA ALA A 866 -46.65 -25.92 -5.88
C ALA A 866 -45.16 -25.53 -5.92
N ILE A 867 -44.60 -25.39 -7.11
CA ILE A 867 -43.25 -24.84 -7.33
C ILE A 867 -43.38 -23.74 -8.37
N ILE A 868 -43.34 -22.48 -7.94
CA ILE A 868 -43.51 -21.34 -8.85
C ILE A 868 -42.15 -21.03 -9.48
N LYS A 869 -42.07 -21.13 -10.82
CA LYS A 869 -40.93 -20.71 -11.63
C LYS A 869 -41.26 -19.40 -12.34
N VAL A 870 -40.39 -18.40 -12.19
CA VAL A 870 -40.40 -17.16 -12.99
C VAL A 870 -39.10 -17.10 -13.79
N ILE A 871 -39.18 -16.74 -15.06
CA ILE A 871 -38.01 -16.49 -15.93
C ILE A 871 -38.02 -15.02 -16.29
N ALA A 872 -36.91 -14.34 -16.06
CA ALA A 872 -36.60 -13.03 -16.62
C ALA A 872 -35.41 -13.14 -17.58
N GLU A 873 -35.47 -12.43 -18.71
CA GLU A 873 -34.39 -12.35 -19.71
C GLU A 873 -33.83 -10.92 -19.71
N LEU A 874 -32.52 -10.77 -19.94
CA LEU A 874 -31.92 -9.45 -20.14
C LEU A 874 -32.33 -8.90 -21.51
N ALA A 875 -32.86 -7.68 -21.56
CA ALA A 875 -33.14 -6.97 -22.81
C ALA A 875 -31.91 -6.19 -23.31
N GLU A 876 -31.90 -5.83 -24.61
CA GLU A 876 -30.82 -5.01 -25.21
C GLU A 876 -30.63 -3.65 -24.50
N ASP A 877 -31.73 -3.08 -23.98
CA ASP A 877 -31.70 -1.84 -23.19
C ASP A 877 -31.03 -2.01 -21.82
N GLY A 878 -30.73 -3.24 -21.39
CA GLY A 878 -30.06 -3.60 -20.14
C GLY A 878 -31.04 -4.05 -19.04
N ASN A 879 -32.33 -3.78 -19.18
CA ASN A 879 -33.31 -4.14 -18.16
C ASN A 879 -33.58 -5.64 -18.16
N LEU A 880 -33.82 -6.22 -16.97
CA LEU A 880 -34.51 -7.50 -16.90
C LEU A 880 -35.97 -7.33 -17.32
N GLN A 881 -36.47 -8.27 -18.13
CA GLN A 881 -37.88 -8.35 -18.48
C GLN A 881 -38.44 -9.74 -18.17
N ILE A 882 -39.62 -9.81 -17.56
CA ILE A 882 -40.28 -11.11 -17.32
C ILE A 882 -40.60 -11.75 -18.67
N LYS A 883 -40.07 -12.96 -18.88
CA LYS A 883 -40.33 -13.81 -20.04
C LYS A 883 -41.56 -14.66 -19.83
N THR A 884 -41.67 -15.31 -18.67
CA THR A 884 -42.73 -16.29 -18.39
C THR A 884 -42.78 -16.65 -16.90
N TRP A 885 -43.96 -16.99 -16.37
CA TRP A 885 -44.14 -17.59 -15.05
C TRP A 885 -45.09 -18.79 -15.15
N TYR A 886 -44.88 -19.82 -14.33
CA TYR A 886 -45.76 -21.00 -14.24
C TYR A 886 -45.43 -21.86 -13.01
N ASN A 887 -46.37 -22.74 -12.62
CA ASN A 887 -46.11 -23.82 -11.67
C ASN A 887 -45.42 -25.00 -12.37
N VAL A 888 -44.35 -25.54 -11.77
CA VAL A 888 -43.59 -26.67 -12.29
C VAL A 888 -44.25 -27.99 -11.86
N SER A 889 -44.77 -28.74 -12.84
CA SER A 889 -45.25 -30.11 -12.63
C SER A 889 -44.09 -31.10 -12.64
N LEU A 890 -43.87 -31.81 -11.53
CA LEU A 890 -42.83 -32.84 -11.40
C LEU A 890 -43.28 -34.19 -11.98
N ASN A 891 -43.40 -34.28 -13.30
CA ASN A 891 -43.72 -35.53 -13.98
C ASN A 891 -42.46 -36.42 -14.07
N GLU A 892 -42.51 -37.64 -13.52
CA GLU A 892 -41.44 -38.63 -13.70
C GLU A 892 -41.46 -39.21 -15.12
N ILE A 893 -40.91 -38.45 -16.06
CA ILE A 893 -40.57 -38.98 -17.38
C ILE A 893 -39.37 -39.91 -17.17
N SER A 894 -39.51 -41.19 -17.54
CA SER A 894 -38.47 -42.23 -17.44
C SER A 894 -37.31 -42.05 -18.43
N SER A 895 -36.96 -40.80 -18.75
CA SER A 895 -35.88 -40.45 -19.65
C SER A 895 -34.58 -40.26 -18.87
N SER A 896 -33.53 -40.95 -19.31
CA SER A 896 -32.15 -40.72 -18.87
C SER A 896 -31.58 -39.38 -19.33
N ASN A 897 -32.25 -38.68 -20.26
CA ASN A 897 -31.84 -37.36 -20.70
C ASN A 897 -32.30 -36.30 -19.68
N LYS A 898 -31.37 -35.82 -18.84
CA LYS A 898 -31.59 -34.74 -17.86
C LYS A 898 -32.27 -33.50 -18.46
N MET A 899 -32.04 -33.18 -19.73
CA MET A 899 -32.62 -32.00 -20.40
C MET A 899 -34.14 -32.11 -20.60
N LEU A 900 -34.68 -33.33 -20.69
CA LEU A 900 -36.12 -33.59 -20.84
C LEU A 900 -36.81 -33.95 -19.51
N ASN A 901 -36.03 -34.23 -18.46
CA ASN A 901 -36.54 -34.73 -17.19
C ASN A 901 -36.91 -33.56 -16.25
N ASP A 902 -38.16 -33.50 -15.78
CA ASP A 902 -38.66 -32.45 -14.88
C ASP A 902 -37.92 -32.38 -13.52
N LEU A 903 -37.25 -33.45 -13.10
CA LEU A 903 -36.45 -33.45 -11.87
C LEU A 903 -35.13 -32.68 -12.01
N TYR A 904 -34.68 -32.42 -13.25
CA TYR A 904 -33.39 -31.80 -13.56
C TYR A 904 -33.55 -30.49 -14.34
N ARG A 905 -34.34 -30.46 -15.43
CA ARG A 905 -34.34 -29.37 -16.44
C ARG A 905 -34.67 -27.97 -15.91
N HIS A 906 -35.32 -27.85 -14.76
CA HIS A 906 -35.67 -26.55 -14.16
C HIS A 906 -34.56 -25.96 -13.27
N ARG A 907 -33.53 -26.75 -12.93
CA ARG A 907 -32.41 -26.40 -12.04
C ARG A 907 -31.09 -26.72 -12.73
N ARG A 908 -30.76 -25.87 -13.72
CA ARG A 908 -29.61 -26.01 -14.62
C ARG A 908 -28.97 -24.65 -14.90
N GLY A 909 -27.68 -24.64 -15.21
CA GLY A 909 -26.87 -23.43 -15.42
C GLY A 909 -26.01 -23.09 -14.20
N LEU A 910 -25.82 -21.79 -13.93
CA LEU A 910 -25.13 -21.28 -12.76
C LEU A 910 -26.15 -20.99 -11.63
N PRO A 911 -26.08 -21.65 -10.47
CA PRO A 911 -26.83 -21.22 -9.30
C PRO A 911 -26.18 -19.96 -8.73
N VAL A 912 -26.97 -18.88 -8.60
CA VAL A 912 -26.58 -17.61 -7.98
C VAL A 912 -27.25 -17.40 -6.62
N LYS A 913 -28.23 -18.25 -6.28
CA LYS A 913 -28.85 -18.35 -4.94
C LYS A 913 -29.36 -19.77 -4.68
N ASN A 914 -29.20 -20.28 -3.46
CA ASN A 914 -29.61 -21.61 -2.98
C ASN A 914 -30.08 -21.57 -1.51
#